data_AF-A0AAQ2G7S9-F1
#
_entry.id   AF-A0AAQ2G7S9-F1
#
_cell.length_a   1.000
_cell.length_b   1.000
_cell.length_c   1.000
_cell.angle_alpha   90.00
_cell.angle_beta   90.00
_cell.angle_gamma   90.00
#
_symmetry.space_group_name_H-M   'P 1'
#
loop_
_entity.id
_entity.type
_entity.pdbx_description
1 polymer ?
#
loop_
_entity_poly.entity_id
_entity_poly.type
_entity_poly.pdbx_seq_one_letter_code
_entity_poly.pdbx_strand_id
1 'polypeptide(L)'
;MEQHMDRGVISRNVTEFAHAWAQRIREWGETGQGHVERSYAGQFWTDLLRAFGVISERMDLFERGAKRATTGGAGYIDFFWSGVAIGEAKSPGADLDAAHAQALDYLAGGSIGQHEWPKYVLVTDFARIRVERLGEQGWVAEFRVEESADHVDELMFLAGRESVSRAEEQEASIAAAQLMADMFTALVGDVDVPVADEAPEDQEEEDFATQQASILLTRLLFLLYGDDAGLWEADLFHRWVEWDTTADSLGPQLDGLFRVLNAGPASPVRRTAPAAMAKFPYVNGGIFDGTAPAGFLTDEFREALLAACRFRWTRISPAVFGSMFQLVKSRQARRGDGEHYTSEANILKTIGPLFLDDYRARADRLIQNKGTNRREAIALIEEMAANLYVDPACGAGNFLNVAYAQLRQIETDLLADQRRRSGSLDLSLDVTLDQRIHIDQFYGIEINWWPAKIAETAMFLVDHQANRQLATALGQAPDRLPITITATIYQHDALTLDWAQALPVPAGRTYIFGNPPFLGDTTRTKDQLALMQAAWGGDKQLSRLDFVTAWHALTLRLLADRDGEWAFVTTNSIVQGDQAARLFEPIFAAGWRIKFAHRTFRWDSEAPGKAAVHCVIVGFTRDTTVRPRLFDYDRPSSAPV
;
A
#
# COMPACT_ATOMS: atom_id res chain seq x y z
N MET A 1 18.15 5.58 9.22
CA MET A 1 17.89 6.35 7.98
C MET A 1 18.89 5.90 6.94
N GLU A 2 18.53 4.90 6.14
CA GLU A 2 19.32 4.55 4.95
C GLU A 2 18.97 5.57 3.86
N GLN A 3 19.93 6.43 3.53
CA GLN A 3 19.89 7.17 2.28
C GLN A 3 20.02 6.15 1.15
N HIS A 4 18.98 6.00 0.32
CA HIS A 4 19.07 5.24 -0.92
C HIS A 4 20.24 5.77 -1.73
N MET A 5 21.30 4.97 -1.86
CA MET A 5 22.52 5.39 -2.54
C MET A 5 22.23 5.75 -3.98
N ASP A 6 22.79 6.87 -4.45
CA ASP A 6 22.70 7.27 -5.84
C ASP A 6 23.31 6.20 -6.77
N ARG A 7 22.77 6.06 -7.99
CA ARG A 7 23.24 5.06 -8.96
C ARG A 7 24.72 5.23 -9.27
N GLY A 8 25.22 6.46 -9.34
CA GLY A 8 26.64 6.74 -9.55
C GLY A 8 27.51 6.36 -8.35
N VAL A 9 26.95 6.38 -7.13
CA VAL A 9 27.64 5.87 -5.93
C VAL A 9 27.63 4.34 -5.94
N ILE A 10 26.50 3.70 -6.22
CA ILE A 10 26.39 2.24 -6.32
C ILE A 10 27.38 1.71 -7.36
N SER A 11 27.40 2.27 -8.57
CA SER A 11 28.31 1.83 -9.64
C SER A 11 29.78 1.95 -9.23
N ARG A 12 30.16 3.01 -8.51
CA ARG A 12 31.51 3.17 -7.96
C ARG A 12 31.82 2.11 -6.90
N ASN A 13 30.91 1.86 -5.97
CA ASN A 13 31.11 0.88 -4.92
C ASN A 13 31.18 -0.55 -5.48
N VAL A 14 30.37 -0.87 -6.51
CA VAL A 14 30.44 -2.15 -7.23
C VAL A 14 31.79 -2.29 -7.95
N THR A 15 32.33 -1.19 -8.48
CA THR A 15 33.68 -1.18 -9.07
C THR A 15 34.77 -1.48 -8.02
N GLU A 16 34.66 -0.88 -6.83
CA GLU A 16 35.59 -1.15 -5.71
C GLU A 16 35.49 -2.61 -5.23
N PHE A 17 34.26 -3.13 -5.09
CA PHE A 17 34.00 -4.54 -4.80
C PHE A 17 34.66 -5.46 -5.85
N ALA A 18 34.42 -5.21 -7.13
CA ALA A 18 34.97 -5.98 -8.24
C ALA A 18 36.50 -6.02 -8.19
N HIS A 19 37.14 -4.86 -7.99
CA HIS A 19 38.60 -4.77 -7.88
C HIS A 19 39.16 -5.53 -6.67
N ALA A 20 38.54 -5.36 -5.50
CA ALA A 20 38.99 -6.00 -4.27
C ALA A 20 38.94 -7.54 -4.38
N TRP A 21 37.82 -8.07 -4.89
CA TRP A 21 37.65 -9.51 -5.05
C TRP A 21 38.50 -10.09 -6.17
N ALA A 22 38.66 -9.39 -7.28
CA ALA A 22 39.57 -9.79 -8.35
C ALA A 22 41.03 -9.91 -7.85
N GLN A 23 41.49 -8.96 -7.02
CA GLN A 23 42.81 -9.04 -6.41
C GLN A 23 42.93 -10.23 -5.47
N ARG A 24 41.95 -10.43 -4.59
CA ARG A 24 41.95 -11.54 -3.63
C ARG A 24 41.98 -12.91 -4.32
N ILE A 25 41.22 -13.07 -5.39
CA ILE A 25 41.19 -14.33 -6.16
C ILE A 25 42.54 -14.61 -6.83
N ARG A 26 43.24 -13.58 -7.32
CA ARG A 26 44.61 -13.72 -7.84
C ARG A 26 45.57 -14.19 -6.74
N GLU A 27 45.50 -13.58 -5.55
CA GLU A 27 46.32 -13.97 -4.40
C GLU A 27 46.07 -15.42 -3.96
N TRP A 28 44.83 -15.90 -4.03
CA TRP A 28 44.50 -17.32 -3.77
C TRP A 28 45.16 -18.26 -4.78
N GLY A 29 45.13 -17.90 -6.06
CA GLY A 29 45.79 -18.65 -7.12
C GLY A 29 47.31 -18.73 -6.95
N GLU A 30 47.94 -17.67 -6.44
CA GLU A 30 49.38 -17.61 -6.20
C GLU A 30 49.83 -18.35 -4.93
N THR A 31 48.99 -18.34 -3.89
CA THR A 31 49.34 -18.91 -2.57
C THR A 31 48.89 -20.36 -2.36
N GLY A 32 48.06 -20.91 -3.26
CA GLY A 32 47.54 -22.28 -3.15
C GLY A 32 46.65 -22.51 -1.93
N GLN A 33 45.97 -21.46 -1.43
CA GLN A 33 45.07 -21.57 -0.27
C GLN A 33 43.91 -22.54 -0.55
N GLY A 34 43.80 -23.58 0.28
CA GLY A 34 42.63 -24.46 0.35
C GLY A 34 41.62 -24.00 1.42
N HIS A 35 40.39 -24.54 1.37
CA HIS A 35 39.27 -24.24 2.30
C HIS A 35 38.74 -22.80 2.25
N VAL A 36 38.69 -22.22 1.07
CA VAL A 36 38.28 -20.82 0.84
C VAL A 36 36.77 -20.60 1.02
N GLU A 37 35.93 -21.57 0.66
CA GLU A 37 34.47 -21.47 0.64
C GLU A 37 33.86 -21.07 2.01
N ARG A 38 34.15 -21.84 3.06
CA ARG A 38 33.54 -21.64 4.39
C ARG A 38 34.03 -20.37 5.12
N SER A 39 35.20 -19.85 4.75
CA SER A 39 35.82 -18.70 5.42
C SER A 39 35.50 -17.37 4.75
N TYR A 40 35.12 -17.37 3.46
CA TYR A 40 34.97 -16.14 2.68
C TYR A 40 33.57 -15.93 2.09
N ALA A 41 32.67 -16.91 2.10
CA ALA A 41 31.30 -16.74 1.60
C ALA A 41 30.57 -15.58 2.30
N GLY A 42 30.55 -15.55 3.64
CA GLY A 42 29.92 -14.47 4.41
C GLY A 42 30.55 -13.09 4.13
N GLN A 43 31.87 -13.03 3.92
CA GLN A 43 32.56 -11.78 3.57
C GLN A 43 32.21 -11.33 2.15
N PHE A 44 32.15 -12.24 1.18
CA PHE A 44 31.78 -11.94 -0.20
C PHE A 44 30.40 -11.30 -0.28
N TRP A 45 29.41 -11.93 0.35
CA TRP A 45 28.06 -11.41 0.37
C TRP A 45 27.97 -10.07 1.12
N THR A 46 28.69 -9.93 2.24
CA THR A 46 28.75 -8.66 2.99
C THR A 46 29.33 -7.53 2.14
N ASP A 47 30.45 -7.77 1.45
CA ASP A 47 31.09 -6.76 0.61
C ASP A 47 30.20 -6.40 -0.60
N LEU A 48 29.54 -7.40 -1.20
CA LEU A 48 28.58 -7.18 -2.29
C LEU A 48 27.40 -6.34 -1.81
N LEU A 49 26.74 -6.72 -0.72
CA LEU A 49 25.58 -6.02 -0.15
C LEU A 49 25.92 -4.59 0.25
N ARG A 50 27.10 -4.38 0.83
CA ARG A 50 27.60 -3.04 1.19
C ARG A 50 27.78 -2.14 -0.04
N ALA A 51 28.06 -2.70 -1.22
CA ALA A 51 28.11 -1.93 -2.45
C ALA A 51 26.75 -1.31 -2.83
N PHE A 52 25.65 -1.89 -2.34
CA PHE A 52 24.27 -1.41 -2.52
C PHE A 52 23.72 -0.68 -1.28
N GLY A 53 24.56 -0.44 -0.27
CA GLY A 53 24.16 0.25 0.96
C GLY A 53 23.47 -0.63 2.00
N VAL A 54 23.43 -1.94 1.79
CA VAL A 54 22.82 -2.90 2.70
C VAL A 54 23.85 -3.32 3.76
N ILE A 55 23.51 -3.12 5.04
CA ILE A 55 24.36 -3.51 6.17
C ILE A 55 23.93 -4.90 6.64
N SER A 56 24.55 -5.93 6.09
CA SER A 56 24.20 -7.34 6.33
C SER A 56 24.34 -7.77 7.79
N GLU A 57 25.26 -7.17 8.56
CA GLU A 57 25.48 -7.49 9.98
C GLU A 57 24.31 -7.08 10.89
N ARG A 58 23.29 -6.39 10.35
CA ARG A 58 22.10 -5.94 11.07
C ARG A 58 20.83 -6.71 10.72
N MET A 59 20.87 -7.57 9.69
CA MET A 59 19.68 -8.12 9.01
C MET A 59 19.59 -9.66 9.06
N ASP A 60 20.48 -10.33 9.80
CA ASP A 60 20.52 -11.81 9.94
C ASP A 60 20.40 -12.58 8.60
N LEU A 61 21.10 -12.08 7.58
CA LEU A 61 20.98 -12.55 6.19
C LEU A 61 21.82 -13.80 5.88
N PHE A 62 22.55 -14.33 6.85
CA PHE A 62 23.56 -15.37 6.62
C PHE A 62 23.27 -16.64 7.42
N GLU A 63 23.67 -17.78 6.87
CA GLU A 63 23.66 -19.08 7.53
C GLU A 63 22.29 -19.50 8.08
N ARG A 64 21.24 -19.41 7.25
CA ARG A 64 19.89 -19.86 7.61
C ARG A 64 19.76 -21.38 7.47
N GLY A 65 19.30 -22.06 8.52
CA GLY A 65 18.96 -23.48 8.46
C GLY A 65 17.77 -23.74 7.53
N ALA A 66 17.89 -24.72 6.63
CA ALA A 66 16.83 -25.10 5.70
C ALA A 66 16.79 -26.61 5.45
N LYS A 67 15.61 -27.12 5.13
CA LYS A 67 15.40 -28.52 4.73
C LYS A 67 15.57 -28.63 3.22
N ARG A 68 16.14 -29.75 2.75
CA ARG A 68 16.24 -30.06 1.32
C ARG A 68 15.07 -30.94 0.88
N ALA A 69 14.45 -30.65 -0.25
CA ALA A 69 13.35 -31.46 -0.78
C ALA A 69 13.84 -32.84 -1.23
N THR A 70 14.99 -32.90 -1.90
CA THR A 70 15.53 -34.13 -2.48
C THR A 70 15.96 -35.17 -1.44
N THR A 71 16.55 -34.74 -0.32
CA THR A 71 17.09 -35.65 0.70
C THR A 71 16.28 -35.69 2.00
N GLY A 72 15.42 -34.70 2.24
CA GLY A 72 14.73 -34.50 3.51
C GLY A 72 15.64 -34.08 4.68
N GLY A 73 16.96 -33.97 4.44
CA GLY A 73 17.96 -33.58 5.43
C GLY A 73 18.03 -32.07 5.66
N ALA A 74 18.64 -31.68 6.77
CA ALA A 74 18.93 -30.28 7.08
C ALA A 74 20.22 -29.83 6.37
N GLY A 75 20.25 -28.58 5.91
CA GLY A 75 21.41 -27.87 5.40
C GLY A 75 21.37 -26.41 5.84
N TYR A 76 22.39 -25.66 5.42
CA TYR A 76 22.50 -24.22 5.68
C TYR A 76 22.57 -23.50 4.34
N ILE A 77 21.87 -22.36 4.28
CA ILE A 77 21.89 -21.42 3.17
C ILE A 77 22.92 -20.35 3.49
N ASP A 78 23.83 -20.07 2.56
CA ASP A 78 24.88 -19.07 2.79
C ASP A 78 24.32 -17.66 2.93
N PHE A 79 23.42 -17.28 2.02
CA PHE A 79 22.75 -15.98 2.00
C PHE A 79 21.25 -16.14 1.78
N PHE A 80 20.43 -15.59 2.66
CA PHE A 80 18.98 -15.59 2.51
C PHE A 80 18.39 -14.24 2.91
N TRP A 81 17.80 -13.56 1.94
CA TRP A 81 17.05 -12.33 2.12
C TRP A 81 15.59 -12.57 1.73
N SER A 82 14.72 -12.68 2.76
CA SER A 82 13.30 -13.01 2.59
C SER A 82 12.62 -12.13 1.52
N GLY A 83 11.98 -12.79 0.56
CA GLY A 83 11.31 -12.17 -0.58
C GLY A 83 12.25 -11.57 -1.64
N VAL A 84 13.53 -11.34 -1.35
CA VAL A 84 14.49 -10.68 -2.26
C VAL A 84 15.35 -11.71 -2.97
N ALA A 85 16.24 -12.38 -2.24
CA ALA A 85 17.28 -13.21 -2.85
C ALA A 85 17.70 -14.39 -1.97
N ILE A 86 18.09 -15.49 -2.61
CA ILE A 86 18.83 -16.60 -2.00
C ILE A 86 20.19 -16.71 -2.68
N GLY A 87 21.23 -16.97 -1.90
CA GLY A 87 22.59 -17.11 -2.39
C GLY A 87 23.31 -18.35 -1.90
N GLU A 88 24.09 -18.94 -2.81
CA GLU A 88 25.01 -20.05 -2.53
C GLU A 88 26.38 -19.75 -3.12
N ALA A 89 27.42 -19.87 -2.29
CA ALA A 89 28.80 -19.76 -2.71
C ALA A 89 29.44 -21.15 -2.79
N LYS A 90 30.32 -21.34 -3.77
CA LYS A 90 31.14 -22.55 -3.91
C LYS A 90 32.61 -22.20 -4.01
N SER A 91 33.46 -23.18 -3.74
CA SER A 91 34.90 -23.07 -3.96
C SER A 91 35.24 -22.60 -5.40
N PRO A 92 36.30 -21.81 -5.60
CA PRO A 92 36.68 -21.31 -6.93
C PRO A 92 36.78 -22.40 -8.00
N GLY A 93 36.15 -22.18 -9.15
CA GLY A 93 36.12 -23.14 -10.27
C GLY A 93 35.10 -24.26 -10.14
N ALA A 94 34.27 -24.26 -9.09
CA ALA A 94 33.18 -25.21 -8.94
C ALA A 94 32.03 -24.99 -9.95
N ASP A 95 31.15 -25.98 -10.01
CA ASP A 95 29.97 -25.97 -10.86
C ASP A 95 28.84 -25.11 -10.26
N LEU A 96 28.50 -24.02 -10.95
CA LEU A 96 27.42 -23.12 -10.54
C LEU A 96 26.04 -23.72 -10.78
N ASP A 97 25.89 -24.68 -11.69
CA ASP A 97 24.61 -25.38 -11.89
C ASP A 97 24.24 -26.20 -10.65
N ALA A 98 25.23 -26.83 -10.02
CA ALA A 98 25.06 -27.56 -8.77
C ALA A 98 24.69 -26.62 -7.60
N ALA A 99 25.33 -25.46 -7.51
CA ALA A 99 24.99 -24.43 -6.52
C ALA A 99 23.55 -23.92 -6.72
N HIS A 100 23.16 -23.70 -7.98
CA HIS A 100 21.83 -23.22 -8.32
C HIS A 100 20.75 -24.25 -7.98
N ALA A 101 20.96 -25.51 -8.35
CA ALA A 101 20.06 -26.60 -8.02
C ALA A 101 19.92 -26.76 -6.49
N GLN A 102 20.99 -26.56 -5.73
CA GLN A 102 20.96 -26.59 -4.27
C GLN A 102 20.09 -25.47 -3.69
N ALA A 103 20.19 -24.24 -4.20
CA ALA A 103 19.37 -23.12 -3.74
C ALA A 103 17.87 -23.40 -3.97
N LEU A 104 17.50 -23.89 -5.16
CA LEU A 104 16.10 -24.26 -5.47
C LEU A 104 15.60 -25.44 -4.61
N ASP A 105 16.47 -26.41 -4.30
CA ASP A 105 16.13 -27.56 -3.44
C ASP A 105 15.79 -27.13 -2.00
N TYR A 106 16.41 -26.06 -1.50
CA TYR A 106 16.04 -25.48 -0.21
C TYR A 106 14.67 -24.80 -0.24
N LEU A 107 14.36 -24.04 -1.30
CA LEU A 107 13.03 -23.41 -1.46
C LEU A 107 11.92 -24.46 -1.52
N ALA A 108 12.17 -25.59 -2.19
CA ALA A 108 11.23 -26.70 -2.30
C ALA A 108 11.14 -27.57 -1.01
N GLY A 109 12.05 -27.41 -0.05
CA GLY A 109 12.14 -28.28 1.12
C GLY A 109 11.11 -28.04 2.21
N GLY A 110 10.30 -26.98 2.09
CA GLY A 110 9.16 -26.68 2.96
C GLY A 110 9.50 -25.98 4.29
N SER A 111 10.79 -25.71 4.57
CA SER A 111 11.21 -24.91 5.73
C SER A 111 11.17 -23.40 5.50
N ILE A 112 10.96 -22.97 4.26
CA ILE A 112 10.84 -21.57 3.85
C ILE A 112 9.41 -21.40 3.37
N GLY A 113 8.66 -20.51 4.02
CA GLY A 113 7.27 -20.24 3.63
C GLY A 113 7.21 -19.68 2.20
N GLN A 114 6.16 -20.00 1.46
CA GLN A 114 6.00 -19.49 0.09
C GLN A 114 5.99 -17.95 0.03
N HIS A 115 5.49 -17.29 1.07
CA HIS A 115 5.50 -15.82 1.21
C HIS A 115 6.91 -15.23 1.40
N GLU A 116 7.91 -16.05 1.77
CA GLU A 116 9.31 -15.67 1.91
C GLU A 116 10.13 -15.95 0.64
N TRP A 117 9.53 -16.60 -0.38
CA TRP A 117 10.28 -17.04 -1.55
C TRP A 117 10.97 -15.85 -2.25
N PRO A 118 12.28 -15.95 -2.48
CA PRO A 118 13.04 -14.89 -3.11
C PRO A 118 12.68 -14.78 -4.59
N LYS A 119 12.90 -13.59 -5.16
CA LYS A 119 12.80 -13.39 -6.62
C LYS A 119 14.09 -13.69 -7.35
N TYR A 120 15.22 -13.65 -6.64
CA TYR A 120 16.53 -13.80 -7.23
C TYR A 120 17.29 -14.98 -6.63
N VAL A 121 17.96 -15.75 -7.47
CA VAL A 121 18.96 -16.72 -7.06
C VAL A 121 20.32 -16.19 -7.49
N LEU A 122 21.24 -16.08 -6.52
CA LEU A 122 22.62 -15.69 -6.76
C LEU A 122 23.54 -16.86 -6.46
N VAL A 123 24.34 -17.28 -7.44
CA VAL A 123 25.36 -18.30 -7.19
C VAL A 123 26.72 -17.81 -7.63
N THR A 124 27.74 -18.13 -6.86
CA THR A 124 29.09 -17.62 -7.08
C THR A 124 30.15 -18.67 -6.77
N ASP A 125 31.21 -18.70 -7.56
CA ASP A 125 32.47 -19.37 -7.22
C ASP A 125 33.56 -18.35 -6.86
N PHE A 126 33.14 -17.17 -6.42
CA PHE A 126 33.90 -15.93 -6.20
C PHE A 126 34.42 -15.28 -7.49
N ALA A 127 34.81 -16.06 -8.51
CA ALA A 127 35.31 -15.53 -9.78
C ALA A 127 34.20 -15.19 -10.77
N ARG A 128 33.11 -15.93 -10.75
CA ARG A 128 31.90 -15.75 -11.56
C ARG A 128 30.72 -15.56 -10.63
N ILE A 129 29.84 -14.65 -11.02
CA ILE A 129 28.55 -14.42 -10.40
C ILE A 129 27.49 -14.78 -11.43
N ARG A 130 26.54 -15.62 -11.03
CA ARG A 130 25.30 -15.86 -11.79
C ARG A 130 24.12 -15.32 -10.99
N VAL A 131 23.29 -14.55 -11.67
CA VAL A 131 22.03 -14.01 -11.14
C VAL A 131 20.91 -14.53 -12.01
N GLU A 132 19.93 -15.18 -11.39
CA GLU A 132 18.68 -15.58 -12.03
C GLU A 132 17.51 -14.82 -11.37
N ARG A 133 16.71 -14.14 -12.18
CA ARG A 133 15.38 -13.66 -11.77
C ARG A 133 14.38 -14.78 -12.02
N LEU A 134 13.67 -15.20 -10.98
CA LEU A 134 12.62 -16.21 -11.01
C LEU A 134 11.29 -15.62 -11.50
N GLY A 135 10.40 -16.48 -12.01
CA GLY A 135 9.02 -16.11 -12.42
C GLY A 135 8.85 -15.79 -13.91
N GLU A 136 7.69 -15.23 -14.28
CA GLU A 136 7.27 -15.05 -15.67
C GLU A 136 8.15 -14.07 -16.48
N GLN A 137 8.78 -13.10 -15.81
CA GLN A 137 9.75 -12.17 -16.40
C GLN A 137 11.20 -12.57 -16.11
N GLY A 138 11.43 -13.86 -15.95
CA GLY A 138 12.73 -14.39 -15.57
C GLY A 138 13.82 -14.14 -16.61
N TRP A 139 15.04 -13.96 -16.13
CA TRP A 139 16.24 -13.81 -16.93
C TRP A 139 17.43 -14.35 -16.15
N VAL A 140 18.49 -14.72 -16.88
CA VAL A 140 19.75 -15.19 -16.28
C VAL A 140 20.89 -14.35 -16.83
N ALA A 141 21.76 -13.86 -15.95
CA ALA A 141 23.03 -13.25 -16.31
C ALA A 141 24.16 -13.97 -15.57
N GLU A 142 25.24 -14.29 -16.29
CA GLU A 142 26.47 -14.82 -15.72
C GLU A 142 27.64 -13.97 -16.21
N PHE A 143 28.45 -13.48 -15.28
CA PHE A 143 29.57 -12.58 -15.56
C PHE A 143 30.71 -12.80 -14.58
N ARG A 144 31.91 -12.34 -14.93
CA ARG A 144 33.07 -12.39 -14.03
C ARG A 144 32.92 -11.31 -12.96
N VAL A 145 33.45 -11.55 -11.76
CA VAL A 145 33.42 -10.54 -10.68
C VAL A 145 34.06 -9.21 -11.09
N GLU A 146 35.06 -9.24 -11.97
CA GLU A 146 35.72 -8.07 -12.56
C GLU A 146 34.79 -7.20 -13.44
N GLU A 147 33.73 -7.80 -13.99
CA GLU A 147 32.75 -7.20 -14.90
C GLU A 147 31.51 -6.69 -14.14
N SER A 148 31.48 -6.81 -12.80
CA SER A 148 30.30 -6.45 -12.00
C SER A 148 29.83 -5.00 -12.22
N ALA A 149 30.74 -4.08 -12.56
CA ALA A 149 30.42 -2.68 -12.82
C ALA A 149 29.60 -2.47 -14.12
N ASP A 150 29.79 -3.34 -15.12
CA ASP A 150 29.04 -3.33 -16.38
C ASP A 150 27.66 -3.99 -16.21
N HIS A 151 27.50 -4.83 -15.18
CA HIS A 151 26.27 -5.54 -14.82
C HIS A 151 25.58 -4.99 -13.56
N VAL A 152 25.74 -3.69 -13.30
CA VAL A 152 25.10 -3.03 -12.14
C VAL A 152 23.58 -3.14 -12.23
N ASP A 153 22.99 -3.06 -13.42
CA ASP A 153 21.55 -3.12 -13.64
C ASP A 153 20.94 -4.45 -13.17
N GLU A 154 21.62 -5.55 -13.47
CA GLU A 154 21.26 -6.91 -13.05
C GLU A 154 21.36 -7.10 -11.53
N LEU A 155 22.10 -6.24 -10.83
CA LEU A 155 22.28 -6.27 -9.38
C LEU A 155 21.47 -5.17 -8.64
N MET A 156 20.84 -4.23 -9.35
CA MET A 156 20.13 -3.09 -8.74
C MET A 156 18.98 -3.48 -7.81
N PHE A 157 18.46 -4.71 -7.92
CA PHE A 157 17.45 -5.24 -7.01
C PHE A 157 17.96 -5.28 -5.55
N LEU A 158 19.27 -5.42 -5.33
CA LEU A 158 19.90 -5.38 -4.00
C LEU A 158 19.79 -4.01 -3.32
N ALA A 159 19.65 -2.93 -4.10
CA ALA A 159 19.36 -1.59 -3.59
C ALA A 159 17.85 -1.33 -3.38
N GLY A 160 16.99 -2.35 -3.51
CA GLY A 160 15.53 -2.22 -3.36
C GLY A 160 14.86 -1.43 -4.49
N ARG A 161 15.52 -1.25 -5.64
CA ARG A 161 15.01 -0.47 -6.79
C ARG A 161 14.31 -1.34 -7.84
N GLU A 162 13.41 -2.22 -7.42
CA GLU A 162 12.65 -3.06 -8.35
C GLU A 162 11.21 -2.54 -8.51
N SER A 163 10.75 -2.43 -9.77
CA SER A 163 9.33 -2.23 -10.04
C SER A 163 8.60 -3.56 -9.85
N VAL A 164 7.60 -3.57 -8.96
CA VAL A 164 6.70 -4.71 -8.81
C VAL A 164 5.69 -4.67 -9.95
N SER A 165 5.50 -5.78 -10.66
CA SER A 165 4.44 -5.90 -11.66
C SER A 165 3.07 -6.04 -10.99
N ARG A 166 2.00 -5.68 -11.69
CA ARG A 166 0.63 -5.85 -11.17
C ARG A 166 0.29 -7.28 -10.76
N ALA A 167 0.86 -8.27 -11.44
CA ALA A 167 0.66 -9.68 -11.10
C ALA A 167 1.33 -10.02 -9.76
N GLU A 168 2.57 -9.56 -9.56
CA GLU A 168 3.29 -9.74 -8.30
C GLU A 168 2.65 -8.97 -7.14
N GLU A 169 2.12 -7.76 -7.38
CA GLU A 169 1.35 -7.01 -6.37
C GLU A 169 0.09 -7.78 -5.96
N GLN A 170 -0.62 -8.39 -6.91
CA GLN A 170 -1.81 -9.21 -6.62
C GLN A 170 -1.45 -10.46 -5.81
N GLU A 171 -0.39 -11.17 -6.18
CA GLU A 171 0.09 -12.35 -5.44
C GLU A 171 0.52 -11.97 -4.02
N ALA A 172 1.28 -10.88 -3.87
CA ALA A 172 1.67 -10.33 -2.58
C ALA A 172 0.44 -9.95 -1.73
N SER A 173 -0.60 -9.39 -2.35
CA SER A 173 -1.85 -9.02 -1.67
C SER A 173 -2.60 -10.24 -1.14
N ILE A 174 -2.64 -11.33 -1.91
CA ILE A 174 -3.24 -12.60 -1.47
C ILE A 174 -2.45 -13.20 -0.32
N ALA A 175 -1.11 -13.21 -0.40
CA ALA A 175 -0.26 -13.71 0.68
C ALA A 175 -0.40 -12.89 1.96
N ALA A 176 -0.41 -11.55 1.85
CA ALA A 176 -0.61 -10.64 2.98
C ALA A 176 -1.97 -10.85 3.64
N ALA A 177 -3.03 -11.01 2.84
CA ALA A 177 -4.37 -11.34 3.32
C ALA A 177 -4.39 -12.65 4.13
N GLN A 178 -3.68 -13.69 3.68
CA GLN A 178 -3.56 -14.95 4.41
C GLN A 178 -2.83 -14.77 5.74
N LEU A 179 -1.70 -14.05 5.77
CA LEU A 179 -0.95 -13.79 7.00
C LEU A 179 -1.79 -13.03 8.05
N MET A 180 -2.60 -12.05 7.59
CA MET A 180 -3.54 -11.35 8.46
C MET A 180 -4.65 -12.26 8.98
N ALA A 181 -5.16 -13.15 8.13
CA ALA A 181 -6.17 -14.13 8.52
C ALA A 181 -5.62 -15.12 9.55
N ASP A 182 -4.39 -15.61 9.36
CA ASP A 182 -3.73 -16.53 10.29
C ASP A 182 -3.56 -15.88 11.67
N MET A 183 -3.10 -14.62 11.72
CA MET A 183 -3.02 -13.86 12.98
C MET A 183 -4.39 -13.63 13.61
N PHE A 184 -5.42 -13.35 12.81
CA PHE A 184 -6.79 -13.19 13.31
C PHE A 184 -7.33 -14.49 13.91
N THR A 185 -7.21 -15.61 13.20
CA THR A 185 -7.60 -16.94 13.68
C THR A 185 -6.85 -17.31 14.96
N ALA A 186 -5.57 -16.93 15.09
CA ALA A 186 -4.83 -17.14 16.33
C ALA A 186 -5.33 -16.29 17.52
N LEU A 187 -6.01 -15.15 17.28
CA LEU A 187 -6.62 -14.31 18.32
C LEU A 187 -8.01 -14.77 18.74
N VAL A 188 -8.86 -15.09 17.76
CA VAL A 188 -10.30 -15.32 18.00
C VAL A 188 -10.73 -16.78 17.84
N GLY A 189 -9.85 -17.66 17.37
CA GLY A 189 -10.15 -19.05 17.03
C GLY A 189 -10.65 -19.24 15.59
N ASP A 190 -10.91 -20.49 15.21
CA ASP A 190 -11.37 -20.84 13.86
C ASP A 190 -12.84 -20.44 13.67
N VAL A 191 -13.07 -19.41 12.85
CA VAL A 191 -14.38 -18.79 12.61
C VAL A 191 -15.23 -19.56 11.59
N ASP A 192 -14.63 -20.57 10.93
CA ASP A 192 -15.28 -21.38 9.89
C ASP A 192 -15.70 -22.78 10.36
N VAL A 193 -15.60 -23.08 11.66
CA VAL A 193 -16.20 -24.30 12.22
C VAL A 193 -17.73 -24.19 12.15
N PRO A 194 -18.45 -25.11 11.47
CA PRO A 194 -19.89 -25.20 11.63
C PRO A 194 -20.15 -25.54 13.10
N VAL A 195 -20.75 -24.60 13.84
CA VAL A 195 -21.08 -24.71 15.25
C VAL A 195 -21.59 -26.11 15.57
N ALA A 196 -20.76 -26.90 16.25
CA ALA A 196 -21.24 -28.02 17.03
C ALA A 196 -21.66 -27.42 18.38
N ASP A 197 -22.96 -27.15 18.54
CA ASP A 197 -23.76 -26.85 19.75
C ASP A 197 -23.16 -26.02 20.93
N GLU A 198 -21.95 -25.46 20.82
CA GLU A 198 -21.24 -24.68 21.82
C GLU A 198 -20.78 -23.34 21.21
N ALA A 199 -21.71 -22.61 20.59
CA ALA A 199 -21.48 -21.20 20.26
C ALA A 199 -21.35 -20.38 21.56
N PRO A 200 -20.55 -19.29 21.57
CA PRO A 200 -20.58 -18.33 22.66
C PRO A 200 -22.02 -17.86 22.91
N GLU A 201 -22.42 -17.80 24.18
CA GLU A 201 -23.81 -17.58 24.60
C GLU A 201 -24.32 -16.14 24.31
N ASP A 202 -23.45 -15.21 23.89
CA ASP A 202 -23.79 -13.80 23.62
C ASP A 202 -23.14 -13.24 22.33
N GLN A 203 -23.97 -12.68 21.46
CA GLN A 203 -23.61 -12.08 20.17
C GLN A 203 -22.85 -10.75 20.33
N GLU A 204 -23.11 -10.00 21.40
CA GLU A 204 -22.43 -8.73 21.68
C GLU A 204 -20.95 -8.95 22.04
N GLU A 205 -20.63 -10.07 22.69
CA GLU A 205 -19.26 -10.44 23.07
C GLU A 205 -18.42 -10.85 21.85
N GLU A 206 -18.98 -11.60 20.89
CA GLU A 206 -18.29 -12.00 19.64
C GLU A 206 -17.93 -10.77 18.80
N ASP A 207 -18.86 -9.82 18.66
CA ASP A 207 -18.64 -8.57 17.93
C ASP A 207 -17.59 -7.68 18.61
N PHE A 208 -17.59 -7.61 19.95
CA PHE A 208 -16.58 -6.89 20.71
C PHE A 208 -15.18 -7.50 20.55
N ALA A 209 -15.02 -8.81 20.76
CA ALA A 209 -13.73 -9.49 20.62
C ALA A 209 -13.16 -9.35 19.21
N THR A 210 -14.01 -9.51 18.18
CA THR A 210 -13.62 -9.31 16.78
C THR A 210 -13.16 -7.87 16.51
N GLN A 211 -13.85 -6.88 17.10
CA GLN A 211 -13.45 -5.49 16.99
C GLN A 211 -12.08 -5.24 17.64
N GLN A 212 -11.81 -5.78 18.83
CA GLN A 212 -10.50 -5.66 19.49
C GLN A 212 -9.38 -6.28 18.64
N ALA A 213 -9.60 -7.48 18.10
CA ALA A 213 -8.65 -8.16 17.24
C ALA A 213 -8.36 -7.35 15.96
N SER A 214 -9.40 -6.77 15.33
CA SER A 214 -9.24 -5.89 14.16
C SER A 214 -8.36 -4.68 14.47
N ILE A 215 -8.55 -4.06 15.63
CA ILE A 215 -7.76 -2.89 16.05
C ILE A 215 -6.29 -3.25 16.24
N LEU A 216 -6.03 -4.34 16.98
CA LEU A 216 -4.68 -4.84 17.20
C LEU A 216 -3.97 -5.15 15.88
N LEU A 217 -4.62 -5.89 14.99
CA LEU A 217 -4.04 -6.28 13.71
C LEU A 217 -3.71 -5.10 12.80
N THR A 218 -4.44 -4.00 12.91
CA THR A 218 -4.15 -2.78 12.15
C THR A 218 -2.94 -2.03 12.68
N ARG A 219 -2.77 -2.00 14.00
CA ARG A 219 -1.55 -1.48 14.62
C ARG A 219 -0.34 -2.32 14.24
N LEU A 220 -0.50 -3.64 14.22
CA LEU A 220 0.54 -4.56 13.79
C LEU A 220 0.85 -4.38 12.31
N LEU A 221 -0.15 -4.24 11.44
CA LEU A 221 0.06 -3.96 10.02
C LEU A 221 0.85 -2.67 9.80
N PHE A 222 0.58 -1.62 10.59
CA PHE A 222 1.39 -0.40 10.56
C PHE A 222 2.85 -0.66 10.94
N LEU A 223 3.10 -1.46 11.98
CA LEU A 223 4.45 -1.82 12.43
C LEU A 223 5.19 -2.68 11.39
N LEU A 224 4.52 -3.67 10.84
CA LEU A 224 5.00 -4.54 9.78
C LEU A 224 5.38 -3.73 8.54
N TYR A 225 4.51 -2.81 8.11
CA TYR A 225 4.82 -1.92 7.00
C TYR A 225 5.94 -0.94 7.35
N GLY A 226 6.00 -0.44 8.58
CA GLY A 226 7.02 0.51 9.00
C GLY A 226 8.45 -0.04 8.97
N ASP A 227 8.62 -1.33 9.27
CA ASP A 227 9.89 -2.05 9.11
C ASP A 227 10.37 -2.03 7.65
N ASP A 228 9.49 -2.42 6.71
CA ASP A 228 9.84 -2.50 5.28
C ASP A 228 9.93 -1.13 4.61
N ALA A 229 9.07 -0.21 5.03
CA ALA A 229 8.98 1.11 4.46
C ALA A 229 10.06 2.06 5.00
N GLY A 230 10.88 1.62 5.96
CA GLY A 230 11.98 2.42 6.50
C GLY A 230 11.49 3.61 7.31
N LEU A 231 10.36 3.46 8.02
CA LEU A 231 9.91 4.43 9.01
C LEU A 231 10.87 4.50 10.21
N TRP A 232 11.63 3.43 10.43
CA TRP A 232 12.68 3.32 11.43
C TRP A 232 13.81 2.41 10.91
N GLU A 233 14.67 1.92 11.79
CA GLU A 233 15.74 0.99 11.41
C GLU A 233 15.17 -0.29 10.78
N ALA A 234 15.83 -0.82 9.74
CA ALA A 234 15.37 -2.05 9.09
C ALA A 234 15.19 -3.19 10.11
N ASP A 235 14.10 -3.94 9.91
CA ASP A 235 13.70 -5.11 10.70
C ASP A 235 13.68 -4.85 12.22
N LEU A 236 13.48 -3.60 12.67
CA LEU A 236 13.52 -3.27 14.09
C LEU A 236 12.36 -3.94 14.83
N PHE A 237 11.16 -3.93 14.27
CA PHE A 237 9.99 -4.57 14.85
C PHE A 237 10.13 -6.10 14.80
N HIS A 238 10.57 -6.66 13.68
CA HIS A 238 10.86 -8.09 13.58
C HIS A 238 11.84 -8.56 14.66
N ARG A 239 13.02 -7.93 14.74
CA ARG A 239 14.06 -8.26 15.73
C ARG A 239 13.57 -8.10 17.17
N TRP A 240 12.77 -7.07 17.41
CA TRP A 240 12.16 -6.84 18.71
C TRP A 240 11.19 -7.96 19.09
N VAL A 241 10.28 -8.38 18.19
CA VAL A 241 9.39 -9.53 18.43
C VAL A 241 10.21 -10.81 18.64
N GLU A 242 11.23 -11.04 17.83
CA GLU A 242 12.00 -12.29 17.86
C GLU A 242 12.87 -12.43 19.13
N TRP A 243 13.58 -11.38 19.53
CA TRP A 243 14.60 -11.46 20.57
C TRP A 243 14.21 -10.82 21.91
N ASP A 244 13.31 -9.84 21.91
CA ASP A 244 12.92 -9.12 23.13
C ASP A 244 11.56 -9.56 23.70
N THR A 245 10.86 -10.49 23.04
CA THR A 245 9.53 -10.98 23.48
C THR A 245 9.43 -12.51 23.52
N THR A 246 8.60 -13.00 24.45
CA THR A 246 8.03 -14.36 24.46
C THR A 246 6.52 -14.27 24.24
N ALA A 247 5.80 -15.40 24.07
CA ALA A 247 4.34 -15.35 23.96
C ALA A 247 3.68 -14.67 25.17
N ASP A 248 4.11 -15.03 26.38
CA ASP A 248 3.61 -14.44 27.62
C ASP A 248 3.87 -12.93 27.74
N SER A 249 4.98 -12.44 27.18
CA SER A 249 5.38 -11.03 27.31
C SER A 249 4.94 -10.16 26.14
N LEU A 250 4.66 -10.74 24.97
CA LEU A 250 4.40 -10.03 23.72
C LEU A 250 3.27 -9.01 23.85
N GLY A 251 2.11 -9.43 24.36
CA GLY A 251 0.95 -8.54 24.47
C GLY A 251 1.18 -7.34 25.39
N PRO A 252 1.61 -7.52 26.65
CA PRO A 252 1.97 -6.40 27.53
C PRO A 252 3.08 -5.50 26.98
N GLN A 253 4.03 -6.07 26.23
CA GLN A 253 5.09 -5.32 25.59
C GLN A 253 4.61 -4.52 24.37
N LEU A 254 3.67 -5.06 23.57
CA LEU A 254 3.00 -4.32 22.49
C LEU A 254 2.25 -3.11 23.04
N ASP A 255 1.53 -3.25 24.15
CA ASP A 255 0.86 -2.13 24.82
C ASP A 255 1.86 -1.07 25.32
N GLY A 256 3.06 -1.49 25.74
CA GLY A 256 4.19 -0.61 26.02
C GLY A 256 4.67 0.14 24.78
N LEU A 257 4.86 -0.58 23.68
CA LEU A 257 5.32 -0.04 22.40
C LEU A 257 4.32 0.95 21.81
N PHE A 258 3.02 0.65 21.82
CA PHE A 258 1.97 1.56 21.34
C PHE A 258 1.98 2.89 22.10
N ARG A 259 2.19 2.86 23.43
CA ARG A 259 2.37 4.09 24.22
C ARG A 259 3.60 4.89 23.80
N VAL A 260 4.71 4.23 23.43
CA VAL A 260 5.92 4.92 22.93
C VAL A 260 5.68 5.57 21.56
N LEU A 261 4.99 4.86 20.65
CA LEU A 261 4.63 5.34 19.31
C LEU A 261 3.63 6.51 19.36
N ASN A 262 2.80 6.57 20.41
CA ASN A 262 1.87 7.66 20.69
C ASN A 262 2.49 8.81 21.50
N ALA A 263 3.62 8.58 22.15
CA ALA A 263 4.27 9.58 22.99
C ALA A 263 5.14 10.54 22.16
N GLY A 264 4.72 11.81 22.10
CA GLY A 264 5.52 12.88 21.48
C GLY A 264 6.91 13.05 22.11
N PRO A 265 7.87 13.70 21.43
CA PRO A 265 9.30 13.71 21.82
C PRO A 265 9.58 14.16 23.26
N ALA A 266 8.80 15.11 23.80
CA ALA A 266 8.96 15.62 25.16
C ALA A 266 8.21 14.81 26.24
N SER A 267 7.50 13.74 25.85
CA SER A 267 6.67 12.95 26.76
C SER A 267 7.50 12.21 27.83
N PRO A 268 7.05 12.17 29.10
CA PRO A 268 7.67 11.35 30.13
C PRO A 268 7.76 9.87 29.73
N VAL A 269 6.77 9.36 29.00
CA VAL A 269 6.73 7.96 28.54
C VAL A 269 7.99 7.60 27.75
N ARG A 270 8.46 8.49 26.86
CA ARG A 270 9.68 8.29 26.08
C ARG A 270 10.94 8.30 26.94
N ARG A 271 11.01 9.16 27.96
CA ARG A 271 12.17 9.24 28.85
C ARG A 271 12.38 7.98 29.68
N THR A 272 11.30 7.26 29.96
CA THR A 272 11.31 6.02 30.76
C THR A 272 11.13 4.77 29.90
N ALA A 273 11.13 4.90 28.56
CA ALA A 273 10.95 3.76 27.67
C ALA A 273 12.15 2.82 27.75
N PRO A 274 11.95 1.49 27.72
CA PRO A 274 13.03 0.52 27.58
C PRO A 274 13.90 0.81 26.36
N ALA A 275 15.19 0.53 26.44
CA ALA A 275 16.16 0.85 25.37
C ALA A 275 15.78 0.24 24.01
N ALA A 276 15.18 -0.96 24.00
CA ALA A 276 14.71 -1.62 22.79
C ALA A 276 13.55 -0.84 22.12
N MET A 277 12.61 -0.30 22.92
CA MET A 277 11.46 0.46 22.43
C MET A 277 11.78 1.93 22.13
N ALA A 278 12.78 2.51 22.79
CA ALA A 278 13.15 3.92 22.61
C ALA A 278 13.63 4.27 21.19
N LYS A 279 13.98 3.24 20.40
CA LYS A 279 14.40 3.36 18.99
C LYS A 279 13.23 3.68 18.04
N PHE A 280 12.00 3.36 18.42
CA PHE A 280 10.83 3.67 17.60
C PHE A 280 10.52 5.18 17.64
N PRO A 281 10.10 5.80 16.52
CA PRO A 281 9.77 7.23 16.45
C PRO A 281 8.37 7.53 17.00
N TYR A 282 8.06 8.81 17.16
CA TYR A 282 6.68 9.25 17.42
C TYR A 282 5.96 9.33 16.08
N VAL A 283 4.79 8.69 15.98
CA VAL A 283 4.03 8.61 14.74
C VAL A 283 3.07 9.78 14.64
N ASN A 284 2.07 9.84 15.52
CA ASN A 284 1.13 10.97 15.70
C ASN A 284 0.13 10.68 16.84
N GLY A 285 -0.05 9.39 17.17
CA GLY A 285 -0.80 8.96 18.35
C GLY A 285 -2.26 8.58 18.16
N GLY A 286 -2.82 8.76 16.95
CA GLY A 286 -4.20 8.38 16.64
C GLY A 286 -4.45 6.88 16.72
N ILE A 287 -3.86 6.09 15.82
CA ILE A 287 -4.08 4.63 15.79
C ILE A 287 -3.52 3.90 17.02
N PHE A 288 -2.49 4.46 17.67
CA PHE A 288 -1.84 3.89 18.86
C PHE A 288 -2.37 4.49 20.17
N ASP A 289 -3.59 5.03 20.16
CA ASP A 289 -4.27 5.38 21.40
C ASP A 289 -4.44 4.16 22.31
N GLY A 290 -4.62 4.38 23.61
CA GLY A 290 -4.71 3.28 24.59
C GLY A 290 -5.98 2.44 24.49
N THR A 291 -6.77 2.58 23.42
CA THR A 291 -7.94 1.75 23.17
C THR A 291 -7.50 0.34 22.76
N ALA A 292 -8.29 -0.69 23.05
CA ALA A 292 -7.99 -2.08 22.66
C ALA A 292 -6.57 -2.58 23.00
N PRO A 293 -6.28 -2.84 24.29
CA PRO A 293 -5.00 -3.44 24.67
C PRO A 293 -4.84 -4.83 24.05
N ALA A 294 -3.60 -5.21 23.75
CA ALA A 294 -3.30 -6.49 23.12
C ALA A 294 -3.65 -7.69 24.03
N GLY A 295 -3.66 -7.49 25.35
CA GLY A 295 -3.96 -8.56 26.32
C GLY A 295 -2.81 -9.57 26.42
N PHE A 296 -3.12 -10.81 26.79
CA PHE A 296 -2.16 -11.92 26.71
C PHE A 296 -2.33 -12.63 25.36
N LEU A 297 -1.21 -13.02 24.75
CA LEU A 297 -1.18 -13.62 23.43
C LEU A 297 -0.56 -15.02 23.51
N THR A 298 -0.92 -15.89 22.57
CA THR A 298 -0.47 -17.28 22.58
C THR A 298 0.83 -17.47 21.78
N ASP A 299 1.47 -18.63 21.94
CA ASP A 299 2.61 -19.04 21.11
C ASP A 299 2.22 -19.06 19.62
N GLU A 300 1.01 -19.55 19.30
CA GLU A 300 0.50 -19.58 17.92
C GLU A 300 0.39 -18.18 17.33
N PHE A 301 -0.11 -17.20 18.08
CA PHE A 301 -0.17 -15.82 17.61
C PHE A 301 1.22 -15.22 17.39
N ARG A 302 2.15 -15.48 18.31
CA ARG A 302 3.53 -14.98 18.18
C ARG A 302 4.21 -15.55 16.93
N GLU A 303 4.04 -16.84 16.64
CA GLU A 303 4.59 -17.45 15.43
C GLU A 303 3.93 -16.90 14.15
N ALA A 304 2.62 -16.68 14.17
CA ALA A 304 1.92 -16.02 13.05
C ALA A 304 2.44 -14.59 12.82
N LEU A 305 2.68 -13.82 13.90
CA LEU A 305 3.27 -12.49 13.81
C LEU A 305 4.71 -12.52 13.27
N LEU A 306 5.53 -13.49 13.68
CA LEU A 306 6.88 -13.65 13.14
C LEU A 306 6.87 -14.03 11.66
N ALA A 307 5.93 -14.87 11.21
CA ALA A 307 5.74 -15.14 9.79
C ALA A 307 5.35 -13.85 9.04
N ALA A 308 4.45 -13.05 9.60
CA ALA A 308 4.08 -11.75 9.06
C ALA A 308 5.28 -10.78 8.99
N CYS A 309 6.16 -10.76 9.99
CA CYS A 309 7.39 -9.95 10.00
C CYS A 309 8.38 -10.31 8.88
N ARG A 310 8.33 -11.54 8.36
CA ARG A 310 9.21 -12.01 7.28
C ARG A 310 8.66 -11.71 5.89
N PHE A 311 7.42 -11.21 5.79
CA PHE A 311 6.81 -10.79 4.54
C PHE A 311 7.16 -9.33 4.20
N ARG A 312 7.30 -9.02 2.90
CA ARG A 312 7.64 -7.67 2.41
C ARG A 312 6.38 -6.85 2.10
N TRP A 313 5.86 -6.16 3.10
CA TRP A 313 4.67 -5.30 3.08
C TRP A 313 4.80 -4.05 2.19
N THR A 314 5.99 -3.67 1.74
CA THR A 314 6.10 -2.60 0.71
C THR A 314 5.72 -3.08 -0.70
N ARG A 315 5.44 -4.38 -0.89
CA ARG A 315 5.01 -4.96 -2.18
C ARG A 315 3.50 -4.93 -2.40
N ILE A 316 2.71 -4.68 -1.37
CA ILE A 316 1.26 -4.57 -1.51
C ILE A 316 0.90 -3.19 -2.08
N SER A 317 -0.12 -3.15 -2.93
CA SER A 317 -0.65 -1.87 -3.41
C SER A 317 -1.32 -1.12 -2.24
N PRO A 318 -1.15 0.21 -2.14
CA PRO A 318 -1.91 1.05 -1.22
C PRO A 318 -3.42 0.85 -1.23
N ALA A 319 -3.97 0.44 -2.38
CA ALA A 319 -5.39 0.17 -2.55
C ALA A 319 -5.88 -1.04 -1.74
N VAL A 320 -4.96 -1.91 -1.32
CA VAL A 320 -5.24 -3.19 -0.64
C VAL A 320 -5.34 -3.00 0.88
N PHE A 321 -4.80 -1.92 1.44
CA PHE A 321 -4.89 -1.66 2.89
C PHE A 321 -6.34 -1.73 3.39
N GLY A 322 -7.26 -1.03 2.72
CA GLY A 322 -8.66 -1.08 3.12
C GLY A 322 -9.32 -2.45 2.96
N SER A 323 -8.86 -3.30 2.04
CA SER A 323 -9.42 -4.65 1.83
C SER A 323 -8.90 -5.66 2.83
N MET A 324 -7.61 -5.56 3.21
CA MET A 324 -7.04 -6.39 4.26
C MET A 324 -7.82 -6.23 5.57
N PHE A 325 -8.26 -5.02 5.92
CA PHE A 325 -9.08 -4.79 7.11
C PHE A 325 -10.50 -5.36 7.04
N GLN A 326 -11.06 -5.59 5.85
CA GLN A 326 -12.37 -6.23 5.71
C GLN A 326 -12.32 -7.74 5.93
N LEU A 327 -11.16 -8.37 5.74
CA LEU A 327 -10.95 -9.79 6.00
C LEU A 327 -10.96 -10.12 7.50
N VAL A 328 -10.72 -9.11 8.34
CA VAL A 328 -10.59 -9.22 9.81
C VAL A 328 -11.90 -8.90 10.55
N LYS A 329 -13.01 -8.67 9.83
CA LYS A 329 -14.32 -8.29 10.43
C LYS A 329 -15.22 -9.50 10.75
N SER A 330 -16.13 -9.31 11.71
CA SER A 330 -17.12 -10.32 12.14
C SER A 330 -18.04 -10.77 11.00
N ARG A 331 -18.63 -11.95 11.13
CA ARG A 331 -19.46 -12.59 10.09
C ARG A 331 -20.69 -11.75 9.71
N GLN A 332 -21.20 -10.94 10.64
CA GLN A 332 -22.35 -10.05 10.45
C GLN A 332 -21.93 -8.66 9.95
N ALA A 333 -20.80 -8.09 10.41
CA ALA A 333 -20.24 -6.86 9.85
C ALA A 333 -19.91 -7.04 8.35
N ARG A 334 -19.45 -8.24 7.95
CA ARG A 334 -19.31 -8.62 6.54
C ARG A 334 -20.64 -8.62 5.78
N ARG A 335 -21.80 -8.80 6.42
CA ARG A 335 -23.14 -8.94 5.80
C ARG A 335 -23.99 -7.66 5.84
N GLY A 336 -23.90 -6.85 6.89
CA GLY A 336 -24.81 -5.74 7.19
C GLY A 336 -24.39 -4.36 6.68
N ASP A 337 -23.09 -4.07 6.57
CA ASP A 337 -22.63 -2.67 6.45
C ASP A 337 -22.64 -2.11 5.01
N GLY A 338 -22.97 -2.90 3.99
CA GLY A 338 -22.88 -2.45 2.58
C GLY A 338 -21.46 -2.07 2.12
N GLU A 339 -20.46 -2.18 2.99
CA GLU A 339 -19.04 -1.96 2.75
C GLU A 339 -18.48 -3.10 1.89
N HIS A 340 -18.68 -3.00 0.57
CA HIS A 340 -18.11 -3.95 -0.37
C HIS A 340 -16.69 -3.53 -0.79
N TYR A 341 -15.76 -4.50 -0.87
CA TYR A 341 -14.45 -4.31 -1.49
C TYR A 341 -14.60 -3.54 -2.80
N THR A 342 -13.83 -2.45 -2.90
CA THR A 342 -13.77 -1.58 -4.06
C THR A 342 -12.38 -1.74 -4.65
N SER A 343 -12.23 -2.60 -5.67
CA SER A 343 -10.94 -2.84 -6.32
C SER A 343 -10.37 -1.56 -6.92
N GLU A 344 -9.04 -1.46 -7.02
CA GLU A 344 -8.39 -0.34 -7.69
C GLU A 344 -8.93 -0.15 -9.12
N ALA A 345 -9.13 -1.25 -9.85
CA ALA A 345 -9.74 -1.22 -11.18
C ALA A 345 -11.15 -0.61 -11.18
N ASN A 346 -11.96 -0.86 -10.15
CA ASN A 346 -13.28 -0.25 -10.01
C ASN A 346 -13.21 1.23 -9.57
N ILE A 347 -12.26 1.59 -8.71
CA ILE A 347 -12.00 2.98 -8.34
C ILE A 347 -11.64 3.81 -9.57
N LEU A 348 -10.73 3.29 -10.40
CA LEU A 348 -10.26 3.97 -11.62
C LEU A 348 -11.37 4.18 -12.66
N LYS A 349 -12.42 3.34 -12.71
CA LYS A 349 -13.63 3.61 -13.53
C LYS A 349 -14.35 4.89 -13.10
N THR A 350 -14.19 5.32 -11.85
CA THR A 350 -14.82 6.54 -11.33
C THR A 350 -13.87 7.74 -11.45
N ILE A 351 -12.69 7.67 -10.83
CA ILE A 351 -11.79 8.84 -10.74
C ILE A 351 -11.00 9.09 -12.04
N GLY A 352 -10.76 8.04 -12.84
CA GLY A 352 -10.11 8.10 -14.16
C GLY A 352 -10.81 9.11 -15.05
N PRO A 353 -12.05 8.82 -15.48
CA PRO A 353 -12.78 9.73 -16.36
C PRO A 353 -13.21 11.05 -15.71
N LEU A 354 -13.25 11.10 -14.36
CA LEU A 354 -13.60 12.31 -13.62
C LEU A 354 -12.51 13.37 -13.70
N PHE A 355 -11.26 13.05 -13.39
CA PHE A 355 -10.16 14.02 -13.45
C PHE A 355 -8.80 13.41 -13.85
N LEU A 356 -8.55 12.16 -13.49
CA LEU A 356 -7.20 11.59 -13.55
C LEU A 356 -6.71 11.34 -14.99
N ASP A 357 -7.59 10.89 -15.89
CA ASP A 357 -7.26 10.67 -17.30
C ASP A 357 -6.77 11.97 -17.96
N ASP A 358 -7.42 13.10 -17.67
CA ASP A 358 -7.08 14.41 -18.25
C ASP A 358 -5.70 14.87 -17.74
N TYR A 359 -5.47 14.83 -16.43
CA TYR A 359 -4.18 15.20 -15.85
C TYR A 359 -3.05 14.31 -16.35
N ARG A 360 -3.26 12.99 -16.42
CA ARG A 360 -2.26 12.07 -16.96
C ARG A 360 -1.96 12.37 -18.43
N ALA A 361 -2.98 12.53 -19.27
CA ALA A 361 -2.79 12.84 -20.68
C ALA A 361 -2.08 14.19 -20.91
N ARG A 362 -2.37 15.20 -20.08
CA ARG A 362 -1.70 16.51 -20.13
C ARG A 362 -0.25 16.41 -19.68
N ALA A 363 0.03 15.66 -18.62
CA ALA A 363 1.39 15.41 -18.15
C ALA A 363 2.22 14.66 -19.21
N ASP A 364 1.67 13.60 -19.80
CA ASP A 364 2.34 12.83 -20.86
C ASP A 364 2.69 13.72 -22.07
N ARG A 365 1.78 14.61 -22.47
CA ARG A 365 2.06 15.58 -23.56
C ARG A 365 3.20 16.53 -23.21
N LEU A 366 3.24 17.04 -21.98
CA LEU A 366 4.33 17.91 -21.51
C LEU A 366 5.67 17.16 -21.46
N ILE A 367 5.66 15.90 -21.03
CA ILE A 367 6.85 15.03 -20.97
C ILE A 367 7.34 14.66 -22.38
N GLN A 368 6.44 14.40 -23.33
CA GLN A 368 6.82 14.04 -24.71
C GLN A 368 7.31 15.25 -25.52
N ASN A 369 6.80 16.46 -25.23
CA ASN A 369 7.18 17.66 -25.96
C ASN A 369 8.53 18.20 -25.48
N LYS A 370 9.58 18.05 -26.29
CA LYS A 370 10.94 18.53 -26.01
C LYS A 370 11.04 20.05 -25.74
N GLY A 371 10.07 20.84 -26.24
CA GLY A 371 10.03 22.29 -26.04
C GLY A 371 9.41 22.75 -24.71
N THR A 372 8.80 21.84 -23.94
CA THR A 372 8.17 22.16 -22.66
C THR A 372 9.19 22.68 -21.66
N ASN A 373 8.86 23.82 -21.04
CA ASN A 373 9.67 24.45 -20.00
C ASN A 373 9.13 24.16 -18.59
N ARG A 374 9.97 24.40 -17.57
CA ARG A 374 9.63 24.14 -16.15
C ARG A 374 8.34 24.82 -15.69
N ARG A 375 8.03 26.03 -16.18
CA ARG A 375 6.82 26.75 -15.74
C ARG A 375 5.54 26.02 -16.16
N GLU A 376 5.52 25.41 -17.34
CA GLU A 376 4.36 24.66 -17.82
C GLU A 376 4.12 23.38 -16.98
N ALA A 377 5.19 22.66 -16.63
CA ALA A 377 5.10 21.48 -15.77
C ALA A 377 4.65 21.85 -14.35
N ILE A 378 5.24 22.90 -13.76
CA ILE A 378 4.87 23.39 -12.43
C ILE A 378 3.43 23.93 -12.41
N ALA A 379 2.97 24.62 -13.47
CA ALA A 379 1.60 25.09 -13.54
C ALA A 379 0.57 23.95 -13.50
N LEU A 380 0.87 22.81 -14.13
CA LEU A 380 -0.01 21.63 -14.05
C LEU A 380 -0.02 21.02 -12.63
N ILE A 381 1.14 20.99 -11.97
CA ILE A 381 1.27 20.54 -10.58
C ILE A 381 0.48 21.47 -9.64
N GLU A 382 0.63 22.78 -9.79
CA GLU A 382 -0.11 23.79 -9.02
C GLU A 382 -1.62 23.71 -9.26
N GLU A 383 -2.06 23.43 -10.49
CA GLU A 383 -3.48 23.21 -10.80
C GLU A 383 -4.03 21.97 -10.08
N MET A 384 -3.30 20.85 -10.07
CA MET A 384 -3.69 19.66 -9.32
C MET A 384 -3.73 19.92 -7.81
N ALA A 385 -2.75 20.68 -7.31
CA ALA A 385 -2.58 21.07 -5.90
C ALA A 385 -3.59 22.14 -5.43
N ALA A 386 -4.21 22.88 -6.35
CA ALA A 386 -5.22 23.87 -6.01
C ALA A 386 -6.60 23.26 -5.72
N ASN A 387 -6.82 21.98 -6.07
CA ASN A 387 -8.10 21.31 -5.95
C ASN A 387 -8.33 20.70 -4.56
N LEU A 388 -9.61 20.43 -4.26
CA LEU A 388 -10.07 19.64 -3.13
C LEU A 388 -10.58 18.27 -3.63
N TYR A 389 -10.17 17.18 -2.98
CA TYR A 389 -10.59 15.83 -3.32
C TYR A 389 -11.38 15.22 -2.14
N VAL A 390 -12.64 14.87 -2.36
CA VAL A 390 -13.57 14.53 -1.28
C VAL A 390 -14.24 13.18 -1.52
N ASP A 391 -14.16 12.29 -0.53
CA ASP A 391 -14.98 11.09 -0.44
C ASP A 391 -15.94 11.17 0.77
N PRO A 392 -17.23 11.49 0.54
CA PRO A 392 -18.21 11.68 1.61
C PRO A 392 -18.80 10.37 2.17
N ALA A 393 -18.28 9.21 1.78
CA ALA A 393 -18.61 7.90 2.33
C ALA A 393 -17.37 6.99 2.25
N CYS A 394 -16.27 7.44 2.85
CA CYS A 394 -14.95 6.95 2.46
C CYS A 394 -14.61 5.55 2.97
N GLY A 395 -15.32 5.03 3.97
CA GLY A 395 -14.98 3.76 4.60
C GLY A 395 -13.51 3.77 5.05
N ALA A 396 -12.77 2.75 4.62
CA ALA A 396 -11.33 2.61 4.84
C ALA A 396 -10.44 3.53 3.97
N GLY A 397 -11.01 4.45 3.19
CA GLY A 397 -10.28 5.48 2.45
C GLY A 397 -9.74 5.06 1.07
N ASN A 398 -10.16 3.94 0.50
CA ASN A 398 -9.56 3.40 -0.72
C ASN A 398 -9.59 4.36 -1.92
N PHE A 399 -10.70 5.08 -2.14
CA PHE A 399 -10.79 6.09 -3.20
C PHE A 399 -9.79 7.23 -3.00
N LEU A 400 -9.66 7.72 -1.75
CA LEU A 400 -8.70 8.77 -1.39
C LEU A 400 -7.27 8.30 -1.59
N ASN A 401 -6.94 7.08 -1.12
CA ASN A 401 -5.63 6.46 -1.25
C ASN A 401 -5.20 6.37 -2.73
N VAL A 402 -6.06 5.82 -3.59
CA VAL A 402 -5.77 5.66 -5.02
C VAL A 402 -5.68 7.02 -5.73
N ALA A 403 -6.62 7.94 -5.46
CA ALA A 403 -6.58 9.28 -6.05
C ALA A 403 -5.28 10.00 -5.69
N TYR A 404 -4.89 9.97 -4.41
CA TYR A 404 -3.66 10.58 -3.92
C TYR A 404 -2.41 9.95 -4.56
N ALA A 405 -2.31 8.61 -4.54
CA ALA A 405 -1.18 7.89 -5.14
C ALA A 405 -1.01 8.23 -6.63
N GLN A 406 -2.09 8.22 -7.40
CA GLN A 406 -2.05 8.48 -8.84
C GLN A 406 -1.67 9.94 -9.16
N LEU A 407 -2.18 10.90 -8.38
CA LEU A 407 -1.81 12.31 -8.52
C LEU A 407 -0.34 12.56 -8.16
N ARG A 408 0.15 11.96 -7.07
CA ARG A 408 1.57 12.01 -6.69
C ARG A 408 2.49 11.35 -7.72
N GLN A 409 2.03 10.30 -8.38
CA GLN A 409 2.77 9.69 -9.48
C GLN A 409 2.90 10.66 -10.66
N ILE A 410 1.81 11.34 -11.05
CA ILE A 410 1.85 12.35 -12.13
C ILE A 410 2.84 13.47 -11.78
N GLU A 411 2.78 14.00 -10.55
CA GLU A 411 3.72 15.01 -10.06
C GLU A 411 5.17 14.52 -10.12
N THR A 412 5.42 13.29 -9.65
CA THR A 412 6.76 12.67 -9.67
C THR A 412 7.30 12.54 -11.09
N ASP A 413 6.47 12.08 -12.04
CA ASP A 413 6.87 11.90 -13.44
C ASP A 413 7.24 13.26 -14.09
N LEU A 414 6.46 14.31 -13.80
CA LEU A 414 6.74 15.67 -14.27
C LEU A 414 8.05 16.21 -13.70
N LEU A 415 8.26 16.09 -12.39
CA LEU A 415 9.47 16.60 -11.72
C LEU A 415 10.72 15.81 -12.16
N ALA A 416 10.62 14.50 -12.29
CA ALA A 416 11.69 13.64 -12.80
C ALA A 416 12.08 14.04 -14.22
N ASP A 417 11.10 14.33 -15.08
CA ASP A 417 11.37 14.78 -16.45
C ASP A 417 12.07 16.15 -16.48
N GLN A 418 11.62 17.12 -15.67
CA GLN A 418 12.28 18.42 -15.56
C GLN A 418 13.74 18.30 -15.10
N ARG A 419 14.00 17.44 -14.11
CA ARG A 419 15.35 17.16 -13.64
C ARG A 419 16.22 16.60 -14.76
N ARG A 420 15.73 15.59 -15.49
CA ARG A 420 16.44 15.00 -16.64
C ARG A 420 16.79 16.05 -17.72
N ARG A 421 15.87 16.96 -18.05
CA ARG A 421 16.09 17.99 -19.08
C ARG A 421 17.08 19.07 -18.68
N SER A 422 17.08 19.47 -17.41
CA SER A 422 17.93 20.56 -16.93
C SER A 422 19.43 20.24 -16.99
N GLY A 423 19.81 18.95 -17.04
CA GLY A 423 21.21 18.50 -17.10
C GLY A 423 22.07 18.95 -15.92
N SER A 424 21.45 19.58 -14.92
CA SER A 424 22.09 20.28 -13.82
C SER A 424 22.29 19.33 -12.66
N LEU A 425 23.56 19.01 -12.41
CA LEU A 425 24.09 18.49 -11.14
C LEU A 425 24.04 19.55 -10.00
N ASP A 426 23.35 20.68 -10.18
CA ASP A 426 23.28 21.70 -9.15
C ASP A 426 22.52 21.16 -7.94
N LEU A 427 23.31 20.75 -6.94
CA LEU A 427 22.92 20.28 -5.62
C LEU A 427 22.13 21.33 -4.81
N SER A 428 21.84 22.52 -5.37
CA SER A 428 21.35 23.68 -4.61
C SER A 428 19.85 23.94 -4.69
N LEU A 429 19.09 23.23 -5.53
CA LEU A 429 17.63 23.35 -5.57
C LEU A 429 17.04 22.09 -4.94
N ASP A 430 16.63 22.24 -3.69
CA ASP A 430 15.84 21.24 -2.98
C ASP A 430 14.56 20.96 -3.79
N VAL A 431 14.54 19.85 -4.52
CA VAL A 431 13.43 19.50 -5.41
C VAL A 431 12.16 19.19 -4.60
N THR A 432 12.30 18.96 -3.29
CA THR A 432 11.16 18.85 -2.39
C THR A 432 10.37 20.17 -2.28
N LEU A 433 10.98 21.33 -2.59
CA LEU A 433 10.29 22.61 -2.66
C LEU A 433 9.31 22.71 -3.84
N ASP A 434 9.42 21.84 -4.84
CA ASP A 434 8.50 21.78 -5.98
C ASP A 434 7.35 20.78 -5.76
N GLN A 435 7.38 19.99 -4.67
CA GLN A 435 6.22 19.22 -4.26
C GLN A 435 5.10 20.18 -3.82
N ARG A 436 3.91 19.96 -4.35
CA ARG A 436 2.70 20.74 -4.07
C ARG A 436 1.51 19.85 -3.74
N ILE A 437 1.51 18.58 -4.13
CA ILE A 437 0.43 17.67 -3.79
C ILE A 437 0.64 17.12 -2.37
N HIS A 438 -0.31 17.43 -1.50
CA HIS A 438 -0.29 17.11 -0.08
C HIS A 438 -1.58 16.42 0.37
N ILE A 439 -1.45 15.64 1.44
CA ILE A 439 -2.52 14.84 2.03
C ILE A 439 -3.66 15.70 2.61
N ASP A 440 -3.39 16.97 2.97
CA ASP A 440 -4.37 17.92 3.51
C ASP A 440 -5.38 18.43 2.46
N GLN A 441 -5.18 18.10 1.19
CA GLN A 441 -6.16 18.36 0.12
C GLN A 441 -7.24 17.26 0.02
N PHE A 442 -7.10 16.18 0.78
CA PHE A 442 -7.94 14.99 0.71
C PHE A 442 -8.80 14.87 1.96
N TYR A 443 -10.11 14.76 1.73
CA TYR A 443 -11.12 14.79 2.77
C TYR A 443 -12.02 13.57 2.70
N GLY A 444 -12.25 12.94 3.85
CA GLY A 444 -13.16 11.80 4.00
C GLY A 444 -14.27 12.11 4.99
N ILE A 445 -15.45 11.55 4.78
CA ILE A 445 -16.50 11.47 5.81
C ILE A 445 -16.88 10.00 5.97
N GLU A 446 -16.82 9.52 7.20
CA GLU A 446 -17.13 8.14 7.55
C GLU A 446 -17.88 8.08 8.87
N ILE A 447 -18.99 7.35 8.93
CA ILE A 447 -19.83 7.31 10.13
C ILE A 447 -19.19 6.47 11.24
N ASN A 448 -18.47 5.42 10.87
CA ASN A 448 -17.86 4.47 11.79
C ASN A 448 -16.44 4.92 12.18
N TRP A 449 -16.20 5.04 13.49
CA TRP A 449 -14.87 5.37 14.05
C TRP A 449 -13.74 4.51 13.47
N TRP A 450 -14.00 3.22 13.30
CA TRP A 450 -12.95 2.26 12.96
C TRP A 450 -12.45 2.38 11.50
N PRO A 451 -13.31 2.28 10.47
CA PRO A 451 -12.92 2.57 9.09
C PRO A 451 -12.32 3.97 8.92
N ALA A 452 -12.82 4.97 9.66
CA ALA A 452 -12.23 6.31 9.63
C ALA A 452 -10.76 6.33 10.08
N LYS A 453 -10.42 5.62 11.16
CA LYS A 453 -9.03 5.49 11.65
C LYS A 453 -8.14 4.68 10.69
N ILE A 454 -8.70 3.67 10.05
CA ILE A 454 -8.03 2.96 8.97
C ILE A 454 -7.71 3.91 7.82
N ALA A 455 -8.67 4.73 7.38
CA ALA A 455 -8.47 5.68 6.28
C ALA A 455 -7.35 6.69 6.59
N GLU A 456 -7.35 7.26 7.81
CA GLU A 456 -6.27 8.16 8.27
C GLU A 456 -4.90 7.49 8.18
N THR A 457 -4.80 6.25 8.65
CA THR A 457 -3.56 5.49 8.70
C THR A 457 -3.09 5.10 7.31
N ALA A 458 -3.99 4.58 6.46
CA ALA A 458 -3.68 4.16 5.11
C ALA A 458 -3.17 5.33 4.26
N MET A 459 -3.82 6.51 4.34
CA MET A 459 -3.38 7.71 3.62
C MET A 459 -1.95 8.12 3.99
N PHE A 460 -1.54 7.96 5.26
CA PHE A 460 -0.17 8.20 5.67
C PHE A 460 0.82 7.20 5.04
N LEU A 461 0.48 5.91 5.01
CA LEU A 461 1.34 4.89 4.39
C LEU A 461 1.51 5.14 2.88
N VAL A 462 0.43 5.57 2.21
CA VAL A 462 0.46 5.96 0.79
C VAL A 462 1.36 7.18 0.58
N ASP A 463 1.27 8.20 1.43
CA ASP A 463 2.13 9.37 1.40
C ASP A 463 3.61 9.03 1.56
N HIS A 464 3.93 8.20 2.54
CA HIS A 464 5.30 7.75 2.72
C HIS A 464 5.82 7.00 1.49
N GLN A 465 5.01 6.13 0.89
CA GLN A 465 5.36 5.42 -0.34
C GLN A 465 5.59 6.38 -1.52
N ALA A 466 4.68 7.33 -1.73
CA ALA A 466 4.80 8.34 -2.79
C ALA A 466 6.06 9.19 -2.61
N ASN A 467 6.42 9.55 -1.37
CA ASN A 467 7.65 10.30 -1.08
C ASN A 467 8.90 9.46 -1.34
N ARG A 468 8.87 8.15 -1.05
CA ARG A 468 9.96 7.23 -1.42
C ARG A 468 10.11 7.07 -2.93
N GLN A 469 9.01 7.04 -3.68
CA GLN A 469 9.05 7.00 -5.15
C GLN A 469 9.65 8.29 -5.72
N LEU A 470 9.21 9.44 -5.21
CA LEU A 470 9.78 10.75 -5.56
C LEU A 470 11.28 10.79 -5.25
N ALA A 471 11.69 10.30 -4.08
CA ALA A 471 13.09 10.24 -3.68
C ALA A 471 13.91 9.31 -4.56
N THR A 472 13.38 8.16 -4.95
CA THR A 472 14.06 7.26 -5.89
C THR A 472 14.24 7.92 -7.25
N ALA A 473 13.23 8.67 -7.72
CA ALA A 473 13.27 9.36 -9.00
C ALA A 473 14.22 10.58 -9.00
N LEU A 474 14.43 11.22 -7.85
CA LEU A 474 15.15 12.49 -7.74
C LEU A 474 16.42 12.44 -6.87
N GLY A 475 16.70 11.36 -6.16
CA GLY A 475 17.86 11.24 -5.25
C GLY A 475 17.78 12.06 -3.95
N GLN A 476 16.62 12.61 -3.58
CA GLN A 476 16.39 13.33 -2.31
C GLN A 476 15.03 12.95 -1.71
N ALA A 477 15.00 12.53 -0.44
CA ALA A 477 13.76 12.23 0.28
C ALA A 477 13.45 13.33 1.30
N PRO A 478 12.20 13.82 1.39
CA PRO A 478 11.77 14.63 2.52
C PRO A 478 11.60 13.76 3.78
N ASP A 479 12.23 14.14 4.90
CA ASP A 479 11.96 13.54 6.21
C ASP A 479 10.63 14.07 6.76
N ARG A 480 9.67 13.18 7.00
CA ARG A 480 8.31 13.55 7.46
C ARG A 480 7.95 13.05 8.85
N LEU A 481 8.91 12.54 9.63
CA LEU A 481 8.67 12.20 11.03
C LEU A 481 9.07 13.39 11.93
N PRO A 482 8.20 13.80 12.88
CA PRO A 482 6.87 13.27 13.17
C PRO A 482 5.83 13.72 12.13
N ILE A 483 4.72 12.96 12.00
CA ILE A 483 3.65 13.29 11.05
C ILE A 483 3.08 14.66 11.41
N THR A 484 3.35 15.66 10.58
CA THR A 484 2.86 17.03 10.78
C THR A 484 1.61 17.34 9.96
N ILE A 485 1.32 16.54 8.93
CA ILE A 485 0.19 16.73 8.02
C ILE A 485 -0.57 15.41 7.91
N THR A 486 -1.87 15.41 8.20
CA THR A 486 -2.76 14.24 8.12
C THR A 486 -3.93 14.51 7.18
N ALA A 487 -4.43 13.47 6.52
CA ALA A 487 -5.72 13.55 5.84
C ALA A 487 -6.80 13.97 6.84
N THR A 488 -7.78 14.75 6.37
CA THR A 488 -8.90 15.13 7.23
C THR A 488 -10.04 14.14 7.01
N ILE A 489 -10.12 13.14 7.89
CA ILE A 489 -11.23 12.17 7.90
C ILE A 489 -12.18 12.53 9.04
N TYR A 490 -13.39 12.96 8.70
CA TYR A 490 -14.43 13.28 9.67
C TYR A 490 -15.18 12.00 10.06
N GLN A 491 -15.07 11.60 11.33
CA GLN A 491 -15.97 10.60 11.89
C GLN A 491 -17.35 11.22 12.15
N HIS A 492 -18.23 11.18 11.15
CA HIS A 492 -19.57 11.77 11.23
C HIS A 492 -20.53 11.12 10.22
N ASP A 493 -21.83 11.15 10.49
CA ASP A 493 -22.82 10.86 9.46
C ASP A 493 -22.82 11.97 8.40
N ALA A 494 -22.49 11.60 7.16
CA ALA A 494 -22.41 12.52 6.03
C ALA A 494 -23.75 13.21 5.71
N LEU A 495 -24.90 12.60 6.03
CA LEU A 495 -26.21 13.21 5.79
C LEU A 495 -26.58 14.31 6.79
N THR A 496 -25.89 14.36 7.94
CA THR A 496 -26.14 15.35 9.00
C THR A 496 -25.02 16.36 9.15
N LEU A 497 -23.82 16.05 8.65
CA LEU A 497 -22.70 16.99 8.61
C LEU A 497 -22.99 18.15 7.65
N ASP A 498 -22.73 19.39 8.07
CA ASP A 498 -22.72 20.53 7.15
C ASP A 498 -21.42 20.54 6.34
N TRP A 499 -21.50 20.04 5.11
CA TRP A 499 -20.34 19.94 4.21
C TRP A 499 -19.74 21.30 3.86
N ALA A 500 -20.52 22.38 3.84
CA ALA A 500 -20.02 23.70 3.50
C ALA A 500 -19.15 24.29 4.62
N GLN A 501 -19.45 23.94 5.88
CA GLN A 501 -18.65 24.30 7.04
C GLN A 501 -17.45 23.36 7.24
N ALA A 502 -17.63 22.07 7.01
CA ALA A 502 -16.57 21.07 7.20
C ALA A 502 -15.49 21.16 6.11
N LEU A 503 -15.86 21.38 4.86
CA LEU A 503 -14.93 21.34 3.73
C LEU A 503 -14.49 22.75 3.34
N PRO A 504 -13.17 23.04 3.26
CA PRO A 504 -12.69 24.35 2.84
C PRO A 504 -13.09 24.65 1.39
N VAL A 505 -13.09 25.92 1.02
CA VAL A 505 -13.24 26.33 -0.39
C VAL A 505 -11.85 26.30 -1.03
N PRO A 506 -11.58 25.43 -2.02
CA PRO A 506 -10.29 25.39 -2.70
C PRO A 506 -10.09 26.60 -3.62
N ALA A 507 -8.84 26.86 -4.01
CA ALA A 507 -8.53 27.82 -5.06
C ALA A 507 -8.88 27.28 -6.47
N GLY A 508 -8.83 25.97 -6.63
CA GLY A 508 -9.22 25.24 -7.84
C GLY A 508 -10.64 24.66 -7.72
N ARG A 509 -10.81 23.43 -8.19
CA ARG A 509 -12.10 22.72 -8.23
C ARG A 509 -12.29 21.83 -7.00
N THR A 510 -13.55 21.57 -6.66
CA THR A 510 -13.93 20.51 -5.72
C THR A 510 -14.32 19.25 -6.51
N TYR A 511 -13.57 18.15 -6.34
CA TYR A 511 -13.91 16.84 -6.88
C TYR A 511 -14.52 15.97 -5.81
N ILE A 512 -15.73 15.48 -6.05
CA ILE A 512 -16.44 14.59 -5.10
C ILE A 512 -16.62 13.23 -5.74
N PHE A 513 -16.20 12.18 -5.07
CA PHE A 513 -16.27 10.82 -5.60
C PHE A 513 -16.44 9.81 -4.47
N GLY A 514 -16.73 8.56 -4.80
CA GLY A 514 -16.80 7.50 -3.80
C GLY A 514 -17.84 6.44 -4.14
N ASN A 515 -18.10 5.58 -3.16
CA ASN A 515 -19.06 4.49 -3.23
C ASN A 515 -20.02 4.54 -2.02
N PRO A 516 -21.00 5.45 -2.02
CA PRO A 516 -21.92 5.56 -0.89
C PRO A 516 -22.87 4.35 -0.79
N PRO A 517 -23.46 4.07 0.38
CA PRO A 517 -24.22 2.84 0.62
C PRO A 517 -25.49 2.71 -0.24
N PHE A 518 -25.77 1.49 -0.71
CA PHE A 518 -26.95 1.17 -1.53
C PHE A 518 -28.06 0.57 -0.67
N LEU A 519 -29.19 1.26 -0.54
CA LEU A 519 -30.36 0.76 0.17
C LEU A 519 -31.62 1.13 -0.60
N GLY A 520 -32.25 0.11 -1.19
CA GLY A 520 -33.50 0.24 -1.90
C GLY A 520 -34.67 0.64 -1.01
N ASP A 521 -35.81 0.91 -1.63
CA ASP A 521 -37.02 1.39 -0.97
C ASP A 521 -37.58 0.45 0.09
N THR A 522 -37.41 -0.85 -0.08
CA THR A 522 -37.88 -1.87 0.87
C THR A 522 -36.87 -2.22 1.96
N THR A 523 -35.60 -1.82 1.82
CA THR A 523 -34.52 -2.24 2.74
C THR A 523 -34.05 -1.12 3.67
N ARG A 524 -34.29 0.15 3.33
CA ARG A 524 -33.93 1.29 4.19
C ARG A 524 -34.82 1.37 5.44
N THR A 525 -34.25 1.84 6.55
CA THR A 525 -34.97 2.11 7.80
C THR A 525 -35.77 3.41 7.72
N LYS A 526 -36.65 3.65 8.70
CA LYS A 526 -37.41 4.91 8.82
C LYS A 526 -36.49 6.11 9.02
N ASP A 527 -35.42 5.94 9.80
CA ASP A 527 -34.47 7.02 10.09
C ASP A 527 -33.65 7.35 8.84
N GLN A 528 -33.20 6.34 8.09
CA GLN A 528 -32.53 6.54 6.79
C GLN A 528 -33.45 7.25 5.79
N LEU A 529 -34.74 6.91 5.75
CA LEU A 529 -35.71 7.63 4.92
C LEU A 529 -35.84 9.10 5.35
N ALA A 530 -35.89 9.40 6.66
CA ALA A 530 -35.97 10.77 7.15
C ALA A 530 -34.72 11.59 6.80
N LEU A 531 -33.52 11.00 6.94
CA LEU A 531 -32.26 11.62 6.55
C LEU A 531 -32.22 11.91 5.04
N MET A 532 -32.62 10.94 4.22
CA MET A 532 -32.72 11.10 2.77
C MET A 532 -33.74 12.18 2.38
N GLN A 533 -34.87 12.28 3.08
CA GLN A 533 -35.86 13.33 2.90
C GLN A 533 -35.27 14.71 3.20
N ALA A 534 -34.52 14.84 4.29
CA ALA A 534 -33.83 16.09 4.66
C ALA A 534 -32.75 16.49 3.63
N ALA A 535 -31.98 15.52 3.11
CA ALA A 535 -30.98 15.77 2.07
C ALA A 535 -31.61 16.36 0.79
N TRP A 536 -32.80 15.90 0.41
CA TRP A 536 -33.54 16.40 -0.75
C TRP A 536 -34.41 17.63 -0.49
N GLY A 537 -34.40 18.19 0.73
CA GLY A 537 -35.10 19.43 1.08
C GLY A 537 -36.49 19.25 1.70
N GLY A 538 -36.77 18.11 2.34
CA GLY A 538 -37.95 17.90 3.20
C GLY A 538 -39.26 17.61 2.46
N ASP A 539 -39.56 18.35 1.40
CA ASP A 539 -40.89 18.35 0.76
C ASP A 539 -40.97 17.53 -0.54
N LYS A 540 -39.83 17.01 -1.01
CA LYS A 540 -39.76 16.26 -2.27
C LYS A 540 -40.32 14.84 -2.13
N GLN A 541 -41.13 14.42 -3.10
CA GLN A 541 -41.58 13.03 -3.16
C GLN A 541 -40.44 12.12 -3.66
N LEU A 542 -39.81 11.38 -2.75
CA LEU A 542 -38.68 10.51 -3.07
C LEU A 542 -39.07 9.21 -3.79
N SER A 543 -40.30 8.71 -3.61
CA SER A 543 -40.74 7.45 -4.22
C SER A 543 -39.75 6.31 -3.93
N ARG A 544 -39.32 5.59 -4.98
CA ARG A 544 -38.40 4.46 -4.93
C ARG A 544 -36.92 4.85 -5.09
N LEU A 545 -36.57 6.14 -4.99
CA LEU A 545 -35.16 6.56 -5.04
C LEU A 545 -34.34 5.77 -4.02
N ASP A 546 -33.20 5.23 -4.45
CA ASP A 546 -32.26 4.53 -3.59
C ASP A 546 -31.57 5.51 -2.62
N PHE A 547 -31.20 5.02 -1.42
CA PHE A 547 -30.53 5.81 -0.39
C PHE A 547 -29.26 6.51 -0.87
N VAL A 548 -28.51 5.89 -1.80
CA VAL A 548 -27.30 6.49 -2.41
C VAL A 548 -27.57 7.85 -3.05
N THR A 549 -28.80 8.13 -3.47
CA THR A 549 -29.17 9.40 -4.11
C THR A 549 -29.14 10.59 -3.15
N ALA A 550 -29.13 10.37 -1.84
CA ALA A 550 -28.95 11.45 -0.87
C ALA A 550 -27.59 12.15 -1.03
N TRP A 551 -26.53 11.40 -1.36
CA TRP A 551 -25.20 11.98 -1.63
C TRP A 551 -25.18 12.85 -2.87
N HIS A 552 -25.97 12.52 -3.90
CA HIS A 552 -26.17 13.42 -5.04
C HIS A 552 -26.85 14.73 -4.61
N ALA A 553 -27.84 14.67 -3.73
CA ALA A 553 -28.53 15.87 -3.24
C ALA A 553 -27.60 16.79 -2.43
N LEU A 554 -26.79 16.24 -1.54
CA LEU A 554 -25.81 16.99 -0.76
C LEU A 554 -24.69 17.56 -1.63
N THR A 555 -24.24 16.80 -2.63
CA THR A 555 -23.27 17.28 -3.63
C THR A 555 -23.83 18.44 -4.44
N LEU A 556 -25.08 18.35 -4.92
CA LEU A 556 -25.76 19.46 -5.61
C LEU A 556 -25.83 20.72 -4.74
N ARG A 557 -26.04 20.55 -3.43
CA ARG A 557 -26.10 21.67 -2.47
C ARG A 557 -24.72 22.31 -2.29
N LEU A 558 -23.68 21.50 -2.06
CA LEU A 558 -22.31 22.00 -1.88
C LEU A 558 -21.73 22.64 -3.14
N LEU A 559 -22.05 22.12 -4.33
CA LEU A 559 -21.57 22.64 -5.61
C LEU A 559 -22.51 23.70 -6.22
N ALA A 560 -23.51 24.17 -5.46
CA ALA A 560 -24.35 25.27 -5.88
C ALA A 560 -23.54 26.57 -6.04
N ASP A 561 -22.56 26.79 -5.16
CA ASP A 561 -21.71 27.97 -5.07
C ASP A 561 -20.21 27.67 -5.25
N ARG A 562 -19.86 26.44 -5.65
CA ARG A 562 -18.47 26.00 -5.91
C ARG A 562 -18.31 25.45 -7.33
N ASP A 563 -17.14 25.68 -7.90
CA ASP A 563 -16.70 24.97 -9.10
C ASP A 563 -16.27 23.56 -8.73
N GLY A 564 -16.75 22.58 -9.50
CA GLY A 564 -16.49 21.19 -9.20
C GLY A 564 -17.14 20.21 -10.15
N GLU A 565 -16.85 18.94 -9.91
CA GLU A 565 -17.39 17.79 -10.63
C GLU A 565 -17.54 16.63 -9.65
N TRP A 566 -18.47 15.72 -9.93
CA TRP A 566 -18.60 14.52 -9.10
C TRP A 566 -18.96 13.27 -9.89
N ALA A 567 -18.64 12.11 -9.30
CA ALA A 567 -19.08 10.82 -9.79
C ALA A 567 -19.21 9.84 -8.63
N PHE A 568 -20.33 9.12 -8.53
CA PHE A 568 -20.50 8.06 -7.53
C PHE A 568 -20.68 6.70 -8.20
N VAL A 569 -20.16 5.67 -7.55
CA VAL A 569 -20.62 4.30 -7.78
C VAL A 569 -22.02 4.20 -7.18
N THR A 570 -22.95 3.65 -7.96
CA THR A 570 -24.36 3.53 -7.58
C THR A 570 -24.94 2.20 -8.04
N THR A 571 -26.02 1.75 -7.39
CA THR A 571 -26.85 0.68 -7.94
C THR A 571 -27.36 1.04 -9.34
N ASN A 572 -27.40 0.08 -10.25
CA ASN A 572 -27.92 0.32 -11.60
C ASN A 572 -29.40 0.74 -11.64
N SER A 573 -30.14 0.59 -10.53
CA SER A 573 -31.54 0.99 -10.45
C SER A 573 -31.76 2.51 -10.57
N ILE A 574 -30.74 3.34 -10.27
CA ILE A 574 -30.87 4.81 -10.38
C ILE A 574 -31.04 5.30 -11.82
N VAL A 575 -30.65 4.49 -12.82
CA VAL A 575 -30.80 4.79 -14.25
C VAL A 575 -31.94 4.01 -14.89
N GLN A 576 -32.84 3.44 -14.08
CA GLN A 576 -33.95 2.59 -14.53
C GLN A 576 -35.29 3.04 -13.91
N GLY A 577 -36.37 2.88 -14.68
CA GLY A 577 -37.73 3.15 -14.20
C GLY A 577 -37.95 4.57 -13.66
N ASP A 578 -38.76 4.69 -12.61
CA ASP A 578 -39.16 5.98 -11.99
C ASP A 578 -37.97 6.72 -11.31
N GLN A 579 -36.92 6.00 -10.89
CA GLN A 579 -35.76 6.62 -10.23
C GLN A 579 -34.98 7.55 -11.17
N ALA A 580 -34.88 7.19 -12.45
CA ALA A 580 -34.10 7.94 -13.43
C ALA A 580 -34.62 9.38 -13.59
N ALA A 581 -35.91 9.58 -13.83
CA ALA A 581 -36.46 10.93 -13.95
C ALA A 581 -36.26 11.71 -12.64
N ARG A 582 -36.57 11.10 -11.49
CA ARG A 582 -36.51 11.76 -10.17
C ARG A 582 -35.12 12.19 -9.75
N LEU A 583 -34.08 11.44 -10.12
CA LEU A 583 -32.70 11.80 -9.83
C LEU A 583 -32.17 12.81 -10.85
N PHE A 584 -32.34 12.55 -12.14
CA PHE A 584 -31.64 13.29 -13.19
C PHE A 584 -32.31 14.63 -13.55
N GLU A 585 -33.64 14.74 -13.46
CA GLU A 585 -34.34 16.02 -13.70
C GLU A 585 -33.83 17.16 -12.80
N PRO A 586 -33.75 17.02 -11.45
CA PRO A 586 -33.23 18.09 -10.62
C PRO A 586 -31.73 18.36 -10.85
N ILE A 587 -30.94 17.35 -11.21
CA ILE A 587 -29.52 17.53 -11.56
C ILE A 587 -29.40 18.39 -12.82
N PHE A 588 -30.14 18.06 -13.88
CA PHE A 588 -30.12 18.79 -15.15
C PHE A 588 -30.73 20.19 -15.01
N ALA A 589 -31.81 20.34 -14.22
CA ALA A 589 -32.41 21.64 -13.92
C ALA A 589 -31.43 22.58 -13.17
N ALA A 590 -30.51 22.02 -12.39
CA ALA A 590 -29.43 22.75 -11.73
C ALA A 590 -28.22 23.05 -12.65
N GLY A 591 -28.35 22.82 -13.97
CA GLY A 591 -27.36 23.17 -14.99
C GLY A 591 -26.24 22.15 -15.19
N TRP A 592 -26.34 20.98 -14.55
CA TRP A 592 -25.37 19.90 -14.70
C TRP A 592 -25.65 19.05 -15.94
N ARG A 593 -24.61 18.42 -16.48
CA ARG A 593 -24.70 17.45 -17.58
C ARG A 593 -23.85 16.23 -17.27
N ILE A 594 -24.16 15.11 -17.93
CA ILE A 594 -23.34 13.90 -17.84
C ILE A 594 -21.99 14.15 -18.53
N LYS A 595 -20.90 14.02 -17.77
CA LYS A 595 -19.51 14.04 -18.26
C LYS A 595 -19.11 12.68 -18.82
N PHE A 596 -19.43 11.63 -18.08
CA PHE A 596 -19.22 10.26 -18.50
C PHE A 596 -20.18 9.33 -17.78
N ALA A 597 -20.37 8.12 -18.31
CA ALA A 597 -21.09 7.07 -17.62
C ALA A 597 -20.52 5.68 -17.94
N HIS A 598 -20.47 4.82 -16.94
CA HIS A 598 -20.31 3.37 -17.10
C HIS A 598 -21.69 2.73 -17.07
N ARG A 599 -22.01 1.97 -18.12
CA ARG A 599 -23.21 1.12 -18.16
C ARG A 599 -23.11 0.01 -17.12
N THR A 600 -24.19 -0.75 -16.97
CA THR A 600 -24.26 -1.80 -15.95
C THR A 600 -23.09 -2.78 -16.06
N PHE A 601 -22.29 -2.83 -15.01
CA PHE A 601 -21.21 -3.80 -14.85
C PHE A 601 -21.35 -4.52 -13.52
N ARG A 602 -20.69 -5.68 -13.44
CA ARG A 602 -20.65 -6.51 -12.25
C ARG A 602 -19.61 -5.92 -11.29
N TRP A 603 -20.05 -5.59 -10.08
CA TRP A 603 -19.17 -5.16 -9.00
C TRP A 603 -18.60 -6.39 -8.29
N ASP A 604 -17.39 -6.79 -8.68
CA ASP A 604 -16.67 -7.86 -7.99
C ASP A 604 -16.05 -7.29 -6.70
N SER A 605 -16.65 -7.64 -5.56
CA SER A 605 -15.96 -7.61 -4.29
C SER A 605 -15.10 -8.89 -4.21
N GLU A 606 -13.77 -8.81 -4.10
CA GLU A 606 -12.86 -9.98 -3.95
C GLU A 606 -13.09 -10.76 -2.63
N ALA A 607 -14.13 -10.43 -1.87
CA ALA A 607 -14.55 -11.18 -0.69
C ALA A 607 -15.19 -12.54 -1.10
N PRO A 608 -14.73 -13.67 -0.52
CA PRO A 608 -15.30 -14.98 -0.79
C PRO A 608 -16.80 -15.05 -0.48
N GLY A 609 -17.60 -15.59 -1.43
CA GLY A 609 -18.94 -16.11 -1.14
C GLY A 609 -20.15 -15.19 -1.27
N LYS A 610 -20.04 -13.97 -1.85
CA LYS A 610 -21.22 -13.09 -2.08
C LYS A 610 -21.65 -12.96 -3.54
N ALA A 611 -22.96 -12.80 -3.73
CA ALA A 611 -23.59 -12.48 -5.01
C ALA A 611 -23.16 -11.09 -5.48
N ALA A 612 -22.78 -10.98 -6.76
CA ALA A 612 -22.30 -9.73 -7.31
C ALA A 612 -23.45 -8.73 -7.51
N VAL A 613 -23.23 -7.48 -7.08
CA VAL A 613 -24.15 -6.37 -7.31
C VAL A 613 -23.88 -5.77 -8.69
N HIS A 614 -24.95 -5.34 -9.37
CA HIS A 614 -24.82 -4.62 -10.63
C HIS A 614 -24.78 -3.12 -10.37
N CYS A 615 -23.69 -2.48 -10.77
CA CYS A 615 -23.44 -1.06 -10.53
C CYS A 615 -23.44 -0.27 -11.84
N VAL A 616 -23.65 1.04 -11.71
CA VAL A 616 -23.35 2.04 -12.73
C VAL A 616 -22.53 3.16 -12.08
N ILE A 617 -21.78 3.90 -12.90
CA ILE A 617 -21.08 5.11 -12.48
C ILE A 617 -21.53 6.22 -13.41
N VAL A 618 -21.93 7.36 -12.86
CA VAL A 618 -22.27 8.54 -13.67
C VAL A 618 -21.55 9.75 -13.11
N GLY A 619 -20.71 10.35 -13.95
CA GLY A 619 -20.01 11.59 -13.63
C GLY A 619 -20.70 12.81 -14.23
N PHE A 620 -20.65 13.92 -13.51
CA PHE A 620 -21.32 15.17 -13.88
C PHE A 620 -20.36 16.35 -13.94
N THR A 621 -20.63 17.27 -14.86
CA THR A 621 -19.89 18.52 -15.03
C THR A 621 -20.84 19.65 -15.43
N ARG A 622 -20.43 20.91 -15.18
CA ARG A 622 -21.07 22.08 -15.80
C ARG A 622 -20.38 22.50 -17.10
N ASP A 623 -19.17 22.00 -17.37
CA ASP A 623 -18.39 22.37 -18.55
C ASP A 623 -19.08 21.92 -19.84
N THR A 624 -19.45 22.91 -20.67
CA THR A 624 -20.12 22.69 -21.96
C THR A 624 -19.20 22.14 -23.05
N THR A 625 -17.89 22.24 -22.87
CA THR A 625 -16.89 21.88 -23.88
C THR A 625 -16.53 20.40 -23.83
N VAL A 626 -16.79 19.73 -22.69
CA VAL A 626 -16.51 18.31 -22.50
C VAL A 626 -17.48 17.47 -23.31
N ARG A 627 -16.93 16.55 -24.12
CA ARG A 627 -17.73 15.55 -24.84
C ARG A 627 -18.07 14.38 -23.91
N PRO A 628 -19.36 14.04 -23.75
CA PRO A 628 -19.75 12.92 -22.91
C PRO A 628 -19.15 11.59 -23.40
N ARG A 629 -18.60 10.79 -22.48
CA ARG A 629 -18.09 9.43 -22.77
C ARG A 629 -19.01 8.37 -22.16
N LEU A 630 -19.40 7.37 -22.95
CA LEU A 630 -20.17 6.22 -22.46
C LEU A 630 -19.29 4.98 -22.58
N PHE A 631 -19.02 4.34 -21.46
CA PHE A 631 -18.30 3.07 -21.39
C PHE A 631 -19.32 1.93 -21.40
N ASP A 632 -19.23 1.08 -22.42
CA ASP A 632 -20.11 -0.08 -22.57
C ASP A 632 -19.39 -1.38 -22.22
N TYR A 633 -20.16 -2.43 -21.98
CA TYR A 633 -19.69 -3.72 -21.51
C TYR A 633 -20.36 -4.82 -22.32
N ASP A 634 -19.61 -5.57 -23.12
CA ASP A 634 -20.12 -6.73 -23.89
C ASP A 634 -20.87 -7.71 -22.98
N ARG A 635 -20.30 -7.93 -21.79
CA ARG A 635 -20.94 -8.61 -20.65
C ARG A 635 -20.59 -7.85 -19.38
N PRO A 636 -21.45 -7.85 -18.34
CA PRO A 636 -21.19 -7.12 -17.09
C PRO A 636 -19.84 -7.39 -16.44
N SER A 637 -19.24 -8.56 -16.66
CA SER A 637 -17.92 -8.95 -16.13
C SER A 637 -16.74 -8.64 -17.06
N SER A 638 -16.96 -7.99 -18.19
CA SER A 638 -15.90 -7.69 -19.17
C SER A 638 -15.21 -6.36 -18.85
N ALA A 639 -14.06 -6.10 -19.47
CA ALA A 639 -13.49 -4.76 -19.47
C ALA A 639 -14.40 -3.77 -20.23
N PRO A 640 -14.44 -2.48 -19.84
CA PRO A 640 -15.19 -1.47 -20.58
C PRO A 640 -14.57 -1.22 -21.96
N VAL A 641 -15.43 -0.95 -22.96
CA VAL A 641 -15.06 -0.52 -24.32
C VAL A 641 -15.37 0.95 -24.53
#